data_AF-A0A1Z5KT26-F1
#
_entry.id   AF-A0A1Z5KT26-F1
#
_cell.length_a   1.000
_cell.length_b   1.000
_cell.length_c   1.000
_cell.angle_alpha   90.00
_cell.angle_beta   90.00
_cell.angle_gamma   90.00
#
_symmetry.space_group_name_H-M   'P 1'
#
loop_
_entity.id
_entity.type
_entity.pdbx_description
1 polymer ?
#
loop_
_entity_poly.entity_id
_entity_poly.type
_entity_poly.pdbx_seq_one_letter_code
_entity_poly.pdbx_strand_id
1 'polypeptide(L)'
;MGTRILALLGFSVIIARASAQSAAPCPRDNSVTGYSSIEVLNSDMESELQNIQAGSAPAEEYTFRLCPDTVFDTTTTPLRPLLNNAMFVCGESGKRADGCTFIGGSEQIRFQDSSIEGYVLQSMSFMGLSFADFEGNSDLTGASIGAYASSQLTATFSDVAFTDFESDFVVRQTAGFSTEPPMNIEMRDVTVTGGTAGVLFDNDGGVLRLESASVADVTSAALIATANSGSSFLQASSVSESSLNSITFTTATGSTSVIDTKVTNMVLVDDAFYVEGDGSSLSLSEVEVSGTQVDAPLSWTAVAVQSQATATLEKVTIAGNEGLEFGLSATLAGVISMKDSVIENNQGVQPLNRTSAPLFGISDSDITVERSQFMGNEGFTAVGVFLLRSKINLSTSCIQNGSSEFVLSVDSASTFTMDTNFLENYQSEQCDIGARLFKETDGSGCFVGSGTCEGTCEILADQTECRIEAPEPTASPTASAPVATTVSPSPRPSSELTQQPTLAPVVERTIMPSTGVPTIISTVSDVPTLMGSDELSSVPSEIFLTSPPSIEMEEEEISGKGKKSSKKGKKESKGSKTGKSSPSGKGSKTGKGSKSGKKSKSGKGGKGSEGQHTELPALAITMSPTGLPSSSPSTTIEQERSTNLGLTRQIVGRRQWRKFLQDVAQRDDSSR
;
A
#
# COMPACT_ATOMS: atom_id res chain seq x y z
N MET A 1 5.63 -37.94 -68.07
CA MET A 1 5.08 -37.11 -66.98
C MET A 1 4.50 -38.06 -65.94
N GLY A 2 4.83 -37.90 -64.65
CA GLY A 2 4.37 -38.82 -63.60
C GLY A 2 3.83 -38.05 -62.40
N THR A 3 2.52 -38.06 -62.23
CA THR A 3 1.83 -37.28 -61.20
C THR A 3 1.92 -38.00 -59.85
N ARG A 4 2.73 -37.47 -58.91
CA ARG A 4 2.74 -37.95 -57.52
C ARG A 4 1.56 -37.34 -56.77
N ILE A 5 0.64 -38.18 -56.32
CA ILE A 5 -0.44 -37.78 -55.41
C ILE A 5 0.17 -37.70 -54.01
N LEU A 6 0.23 -36.49 -53.44
CA LEU A 6 0.67 -36.28 -52.07
C LEU A 6 -0.54 -36.45 -51.13
N ALA A 7 -0.61 -37.58 -50.44
CA ALA A 7 -1.68 -37.84 -49.48
C ALA A 7 -1.45 -37.04 -48.20
N LEU A 8 -2.17 -35.93 -48.04
CA LEU A 8 -2.28 -35.21 -46.78
C LEU A 8 -3.04 -36.07 -45.75
N LEU A 9 -2.28 -36.82 -44.93
CA LEU A 9 -2.80 -37.43 -43.73
C LEU A 9 -3.11 -36.33 -42.72
N GLY A 10 -4.38 -35.93 -42.66
CA GLY A 10 -4.89 -35.03 -41.63
C GLY A 10 -4.83 -35.71 -40.26
N PHE A 11 -3.73 -35.52 -39.55
CA PHE A 11 -3.66 -35.83 -38.12
C PHE A 11 -4.60 -34.89 -37.39
N SER A 12 -5.79 -35.38 -37.04
CA SER A 12 -6.64 -34.73 -36.03
C SER A 12 -5.87 -34.75 -34.72
N VAL A 13 -5.29 -33.60 -34.35
CA VAL A 13 -4.73 -33.38 -33.01
C VAL A 13 -5.91 -33.44 -32.05
N ILE A 14 -6.07 -34.58 -31.39
CA ILE A 14 -6.99 -34.70 -30.25
C ILE A 14 -6.31 -33.92 -29.13
N ILE A 15 -6.71 -32.66 -28.96
CA ILE A 15 -6.34 -31.85 -27.81
C ILE A 15 -7.01 -32.50 -26.60
N ALA A 16 -6.28 -33.39 -25.95
CA ALA A 16 -6.68 -34.03 -24.72
C ALA A 16 -6.61 -32.98 -23.61
N ARG A 17 -7.73 -32.27 -23.39
CA ARG A 17 -7.92 -31.48 -22.18
C ARG A 17 -7.69 -32.40 -20.99
N ALA A 18 -6.77 -32.03 -20.09
CA ALA A 18 -6.57 -32.75 -18.86
C ALA A 18 -7.92 -32.85 -18.12
N SER A 19 -8.34 -34.08 -17.82
CA SER A 19 -9.65 -34.32 -17.26
C SER A 19 -9.65 -33.92 -15.79
N ALA A 20 -10.50 -32.96 -15.43
CA ALA A 20 -10.99 -32.79 -14.06
C ALA A 20 -11.75 -34.07 -13.66
N GLN A 21 -11.04 -35.04 -13.09
CA GLN A 21 -11.53 -36.41 -12.88
C GLN A 21 -12.64 -36.46 -11.83
N SER A 22 -12.57 -35.57 -10.84
CA SER A 22 -13.47 -35.52 -9.69
C SER A 22 -14.50 -34.38 -9.75
N ALA A 23 -14.50 -33.57 -10.82
CA ALA A 23 -15.50 -32.53 -11.00
C ALA A 23 -16.90 -33.12 -11.28
N ALA A 24 -17.93 -32.55 -10.65
CA ALA A 24 -19.29 -33.09 -10.65
C ALA A 24 -20.35 -32.01 -10.95
N PRO A 25 -21.58 -32.39 -11.34
CA PRO A 25 -22.69 -31.44 -11.45
C PRO A 25 -22.90 -30.68 -10.15
N CYS A 26 -22.96 -29.35 -10.22
CA CYS A 26 -22.89 -28.51 -9.03
C CYS A 26 -24.17 -28.61 -8.17
N PRO A 27 -24.08 -28.70 -6.83
CA PRO A 27 -25.23 -29.02 -5.98
C PRO A 27 -26.44 -28.07 -6.06
N ARG A 28 -26.22 -26.83 -6.51
CA ARG A 28 -27.26 -25.79 -6.68
C ARG A 28 -27.66 -25.58 -8.15
N ASP A 29 -26.77 -25.88 -9.09
CA ASP A 29 -27.05 -25.83 -10.53
C ASP A 29 -26.39 -27.02 -11.25
N ASN A 30 -27.21 -28.01 -11.58
CA ASN A 30 -26.77 -29.22 -12.30
C ASN A 30 -26.43 -28.98 -13.78
N SER A 31 -26.60 -27.76 -14.31
CA SER A 31 -26.12 -27.39 -15.66
C SER A 31 -24.63 -27.05 -15.67
N VAL A 32 -24.07 -26.66 -14.52
CA VAL A 32 -22.63 -26.42 -14.31
C VAL A 32 -21.98 -27.69 -13.76
N THR A 33 -20.79 -28.02 -14.24
CA THR A 33 -19.92 -29.09 -13.69
C THR A 33 -18.65 -28.46 -13.14
N GLY A 34 -18.27 -28.78 -11.91
CA GLY A 34 -17.16 -28.15 -11.21
C GLY A 34 -16.84 -28.77 -9.86
N TYR A 35 -16.04 -28.05 -9.07
CA TYR A 35 -15.58 -28.44 -7.74
C TYR A 35 -16.37 -27.75 -6.64
N SER A 36 -16.66 -28.48 -5.56
CA SER A 36 -17.37 -27.99 -4.37
C SER A 36 -16.63 -28.26 -3.05
N SER A 37 -15.35 -28.61 -3.12
CA SER A 37 -14.42 -28.80 -1.99
C SER A 37 -12.99 -28.51 -2.48
N ILE A 38 -12.16 -27.94 -1.61
CA ILE A 38 -10.75 -27.63 -1.92
C ILE A 38 -9.89 -28.88 -1.88
N GLU A 39 -10.21 -29.85 -1.01
CA GLU A 39 -9.53 -31.14 -0.92
C GLU A 39 -9.63 -31.94 -2.22
N VAL A 40 -10.80 -31.96 -2.85
CA VAL A 40 -11.02 -32.65 -4.13
C VAL A 40 -10.26 -31.95 -5.26
N LEU A 41 -10.26 -30.62 -5.28
CA LEU A 41 -9.54 -29.80 -6.26
C LEU A 41 -8.01 -29.97 -6.14
N ASN A 42 -7.48 -29.88 -4.91
CA ASN A 42 -6.07 -30.14 -4.63
C ASN A 42 -5.70 -31.59 -5.01
N SER A 43 -6.55 -32.59 -4.72
CA SER A 43 -6.30 -34.00 -5.05
C SER A 43 -6.24 -34.27 -6.55
N ASP A 44 -7.08 -33.61 -7.36
CA ASP A 44 -7.02 -33.71 -8.83
C ASP A 44 -5.72 -33.07 -9.37
N MET A 45 -5.31 -31.91 -8.83
CA MET A 45 -4.04 -31.26 -9.19
C MET A 45 -2.80 -32.09 -8.78
N GLU A 46 -2.78 -32.66 -7.57
CA GLU A 46 -1.69 -33.52 -7.11
C GLU A 46 -1.61 -34.84 -7.90
N SER A 47 -2.74 -35.36 -8.39
CA SER A 47 -2.78 -36.55 -9.25
C SER A 47 -2.21 -36.25 -10.63
N GLU A 48 -2.49 -35.08 -11.20
CA GLU A 48 -1.91 -34.66 -12.47
C GLU A 48 -0.42 -34.32 -12.34
N LEU A 49 0.00 -33.69 -11.24
CA LEU A 49 1.41 -33.47 -10.94
C LEU A 49 2.18 -34.80 -10.90
N GLN A 50 1.59 -35.86 -10.35
CA GLN A 50 2.15 -37.22 -10.40
C GLN A 50 2.21 -37.81 -11.82
N ASN A 51 1.23 -37.53 -12.69
CA ASN A 51 1.29 -37.94 -14.11
C ASN A 51 2.47 -37.28 -14.82
N ILE A 52 2.67 -35.97 -14.60
CA ILE A 52 3.79 -35.19 -15.15
C ILE A 52 5.12 -35.75 -14.63
N GLN A 53 5.22 -36.01 -13.32
CA GLN A 53 6.41 -36.62 -12.72
C GLN A 53 6.72 -38.03 -13.25
N ALA A 54 5.68 -38.79 -13.66
CA ALA A 54 5.81 -40.09 -14.32
C ALA A 54 6.21 -39.99 -15.82
N GLY A 55 6.41 -38.78 -16.35
CA GLY A 55 6.83 -38.53 -17.74
C GLY A 55 5.69 -38.29 -18.72
N SER A 56 4.47 -38.02 -18.25
CA SER A 56 3.40 -37.49 -19.10
C SER A 56 3.72 -36.05 -19.50
N ALA A 57 3.37 -35.65 -20.73
CA ALA A 57 3.42 -34.24 -21.10
C ALA A 57 2.29 -33.50 -20.36
N PRO A 58 2.56 -32.34 -19.74
CA PRO A 58 1.51 -31.48 -19.19
C PRO A 58 0.58 -30.99 -20.30
N ALA A 59 -0.67 -30.68 -19.96
CA ALA A 59 -1.58 -29.99 -20.86
C ALA A 59 -1.15 -28.51 -21.07
N GLU A 60 -1.58 -27.92 -22.18
CA GLU A 60 -1.29 -26.52 -22.52
C GLU A 60 -2.06 -25.53 -21.61
N GLU A 61 -3.21 -25.95 -21.08
CA GLU A 61 -4.12 -25.18 -20.22
C GLU A 61 -4.87 -26.14 -19.28
N TYR A 62 -5.11 -25.71 -18.03
CA TYR A 62 -5.96 -26.41 -17.07
C TYR A 62 -7.10 -25.49 -16.59
N THR A 63 -8.36 -25.92 -16.71
CA THR A 63 -9.52 -25.13 -16.24
C THR A 63 -10.20 -25.78 -15.04
N PHE A 64 -10.14 -25.12 -13.88
CA PHE A 64 -10.75 -25.56 -12.63
C PHE A 64 -11.98 -24.71 -12.31
N ARG A 65 -13.15 -25.16 -12.78
CA ARG A 65 -14.41 -24.46 -12.52
C ARG A 65 -14.91 -24.74 -11.09
N LEU A 66 -15.08 -23.69 -10.29
CA LEU A 66 -15.68 -23.76 -8.95
C LEU A 66 -17.21 -23.67 -9.07
N CYS A 67 -17.92 -24.44 -8.24
CA CYS A 67 -19.38 -24.43 -8.25
C CYS A 67 -19.97 -23.11 -7.74
N PRO A 68 -21.06 -22.60 -8.35
CA PRO A 68 -21.68 -21.35 -7.94
C PRO A 68 -22.35 -21.43 -6.57
N ASP A 69 -22.54 -20.28 -5.94
CA ASP A 69 -22.98 -20.05 -4.56
C ASP A 69 -22.33 -21.01 -3.51
N THR A 70 -21.08 -21.41 -3.73
CA THR A 70 -20.38 -22.40 -2.91
C THR A 70 -19.39 -21.72 -1.98
N VAL A 71 -19.46 -22.10 -0.70
CA VAL A 71 -18.54 -21.66 0.35
C VAL A 71 -17.47 -22.72 0.52
N PHE A 72 -16.21 -22.32 0.36
CA PHE A 72 -15.01 -23.14 0.42
C PHE A 72 -14.30 -22.88 1.75
N ASP A 73 -14.48 -23.76 2.72
CA ASP A 73 -13.76 -23.72 4.00
C ASP A 73 -12.29 -24.10 3.78
N THR A 74 -11.38 -23.23 4.23
CA THR A 74 -9.92 -23.41 4.13
C THR A 74 -9.23 -23.53 5.50
N THR A 75 -9.99 -23.65 6.60
CA THR A 75 -9.44 -23.85 7.96
C THR A 75 -8.55 -25.09 8.10
N THR A 76 -8.76 -26.11 7.28
CA THR A 76 -7.97 -27.35 7.26
C THR A 76 -6.88 -27.35 6.19
N THR A 77 -7.17 -26.79 5.00
CA THR A 77 -6.32 -26.87 3.80
C THR A 77 -6.51 -25.64 2.91
N PRO A 78 -5.46 -24.84 2.62
CA PRO A 78 -5.56 -23.82 1.58
C PRO A 78 -5.68 -24.45 0.19
N LEU A 79 -6.19 -23.69 -0.78
CA LEU A 79 -5.99 -24.00 -2.19
C LEU A 79 -4.49 -23.93 -2.50
N ARG A 80 -3.96 -24.99 -3.11
CA ARG A 80 -2.54 -25.09 -3.51
C ARG A 80 -2.47 -25.23 -5.03
N PRO A 81 -2.31 -24.13 -5.78
CA PRO A 81 -2.11 -24.18 -7.23
C PRO A 81 -0.78 -24.88 -7.58
N LEU A 82 -0.82 -26.01 -8.27
CA LEU A 82 0.35 -26.85 -8.54
C LEU A 82 0.70 -27.01 -10.04
N LEU A 83 -0.11 -26.46 -10.94
CA LEU A 83 0.00 -26.69 -12.38
C LEU A 83 0.17 -25.36 -13.13
N ASN A 84 1.06 -25.36 -14.12
CA ASN A 84 1.25 -24.21 -14.99
C ASN A 84 0.04 -24.00 -15.91
N ASN A 85 -0.29 -22.74 -16.22
CA ASN A 85 -1.46 -22.33 -17.01
C ASN A 85 -2.80 -22.82 -16.42
N ALA A 86 -2.91 -22.81 -15.08
CA ALA A 86 -4.12 -23.15 -14.35
C ALA A 86 -5.06 -21.94 -14.17
N MET A 87 -6.32 -22.10 -14.57
CA MET A 87 -7.36 -21.06 -14.49
C MET A 87 -8.51 -21.53 -13.59
N PHE A 88 -8.70 -20.84 -12.46
CA PHE A 88 -9.74 -21.07 -11.45
C PHE A 88 -10.91 -20.12 -11.69
N VAL A 89 -12.08 -20.66 -12.02
CA VAL A 89 -13.23 -19.87 -12.53
C VAL A 89 -14.45 -20.09 -11.66
N CYS A 90 -15.01 -19.03 -11.07
CA CYS A 90 -16.28 -19.13 -10.37
C CYS A 90 -17.47 -19.30 -11.32
N GLY A 91 -18.34 -20.27 -11.03
CA GLY A 91 -19.57 -20.51 -11.77
C GLY A 91 -19.32 -20.77 -13.26
N GLU A 92 -20.32 -20.51 -14.11
CA GLU A 92 -20.12 -20.58 -15.56
C GLU A 92 -19.43 -19.31 -16.10
N SER A 93 -19.67 -18.14 -15.47
CA SER A 93 -19.33 -16.84 -16.05
C SER A 93 -17.97 -16.26 -15.63
N GLY A 94 -17.34 -16.81 -14.58
CA GLY A 94 -16.08 -16.30 -14.03
C GLY A 94 -16.22 -14.97 -13.30
N LYS A 95 -17.37 -14.74 -12.65
CA LYS A 95 -17.69 -13.48 -11.96
C LYS A 95 -18.04 -13.73 -10.51
N ARG A 96 -17.76 -12.74 -9.66
CA ARG A 96 -18.10 -12.73 -8.23
C ARG A 96 -19.59 -12.86 -7.97
N ALA A 97 -20.42 -12.42 -8.93
CA ALA A 97 -21.86 -12.63 -8.94
C ALA A 97 -22.30 -14.11 -8.99
N ASP A 98 -21.41 -15.03 -9.37
CA ASP A 98 -21.67 -16.48 -9.32
C ASP A 98 -21.37 -17.08 -7.92
N GLY A 99 -20.88 -16.28 -6.94
CA GLY A 99 -20.99 -16.57 -5.52
C GLY A 99 -20.00 -17.60 -4.91
N CYS A 100 -18.79 -17.70 -5.42
CA CYS A 100 -17.75 -18.57 -4.86
C CYS A 100 -16.95 -17.84 -3.77
N THR A 101 -17.10 -18.25 -2.51
CA THR A 101 -16.47 -17.59 -1.36
C THR A 101 -15.55 -18.54 -0.62
N PHE A 102 -14.29 -18.15 -0.43
CA PHE A 102 -13.32 -18.81 0.43
C PHE A 102 -13.46 -18.25 1.85
N ILE A 103 -13.53 -19.13 2.85
CA ILE A 103 -13.66 -18.74 4.27
C ILE A 103 -12.64 -19.44 5.17
N GLY A 104 -12.34 -18.82 6.31
CA GLY A 104 -11.45 -19.39 7.33
C GLY A 104 -10.00 -19.47 6.89
N GLY A 105 -9.22 -20.24 7.66
CA GLY A 105 -7.79 -20.43 7.43
C GLY A 105 -6.93 -19.25 7.90
N SER A 106 -5.66 -19.54 8.19
CA SER A 106 -4.61 -18.51 8.23
C SER A 106 -4.16 -18.14 6.81
N GLU A 107 -4.38 -19.03 5.84
CA GLU A 107 -4.22 -18.78 4.42
C GLU A 107 -5.32 -19.50 3.62
N GLN A 108 -5.77 -18.90 2.52
CA GLN A 108 -6.86 -19.43 1.68
C GLN A 108 -6.33 -19.90 0.31
N ILE A 109 -5.32 -19.21 -0.22
CA ILE A 109 -4.51 -19.65 -1.37
C ILE A 109 -3.02 -19.59 -0.96
N ARG A 110 -2.28 -20.69 -1.21
CA ARG A 110 -0.83 -20.75 -1.02
C ARG A 110 -0.13 -21.09 -2.33
N PHE A 111 0.62 -20.14 -2.88
CA PHE A 111 1.55 -20.39 -3.98
C PHE A 111 2.90 -20.88 -3.42
N GLN A 112 3.47 -21.87 -4.09
CA GLN A 112 4.79 -22.45 -3.83
C GLN A 112 5.40 -22.82 -5.18
N ASP A 113 6.72 -22.93 -5.27
CA ASP A 113 7.35 -23.48 -6.46
C ASP A 113 7.02 -24.96 -6.67
N SER A 114 7.09 -25.39 -7.93
CA SER A 114 6.90 -26.79 -8.33
C SER A 114 7.94 -27.70 -7.68
N SER A 115 7.48 -28.84 -7.15
CA SER A 115 8.35 -29.90 -6.63
C SER A 115 8.96 -30.80 -7.71
N ILE A 116 8.76 -30.49 -9.00
CA ILE A 116 9.30 -31.26 -10.13
C ILE A 116 10.40 -30.45 -10.81
N GLU A 117 11.62 -31.00 -10.83
CA GLU A 117 12.77 -30.43 -11.54
C GLU A 117 12.44 -30.18 -13.03
N GLY A 118 12.61 -28.93 -13.46
CA GLY A 118 12.36 -28.50 -14.84
C GLY A 118 10.90 -28.19 -15.20
N TYR A 119 9.92 -28.49 -14.34
CA TYR A 119 8.53 -28.04 -14.53
C TYR A 119 8.30 -26.72 -13.79
N VAL A 120 8.53 -25.60 -14.48
CA VAL A 120 8.41 -24.25 -13.92
C VAL A 120 6.97 -23.74 -14.03
N LEU A 121 6.46 -23.12 -12.96
CA LEU A 121 5.17 -22.43 -12.95
C LEU A 121 5.35 -21.03 -13.53
N GLN A 122 4.52 -20.64 -14.50
CA GLN A 122 4.69 -19.40 -15.29
C GLN A 122 3.42 -18.54 -15.28
N SER A 123 2.23 -19.13 -15.39
CA SER A 123 0.97 -18.39 -15.33
C SER A 123 -0.14 -19.14 -14.58
N MET A 124 -0.95 -18.38 -13.84
CA MET A 124 -2.18 -18.84 -13.18
C MET A 124 -3.22 -17.70 -13.18
N SER A 125 -4.51 -18.04 -13.23
CA SER A 125 -5.61 -17.06 -13.28
C SER A 125 -6.74 -17.41 -12.33
N PHE A 126 -7.33 -16.42 -11.68
CA PHE A 126 -8.39 -16.55 -10.67
C PHE A 126 -9.50 -15.55 -10.97
N MET A 127 -10.71 -16.04 -11.22
CA MET A 127 -11.82 -15.22 -11.75
C MET A 127 -13.08 -15.35 -10.92
N GLY A 128 -13.56 -14.22 -10.39
CA GLY A 128 -14.85 -14.13 -9.70
C GLY A 128 -14.86 -14.67 -8.27
N LEU A 129 -13.76 -14.54 -7.53
CA LEU A 129 -13.61 -15.13 -6.20
C LEU A 129 -13.87 -14.10 -5.09
N SER A 130 -14.54 -14.53 -4.02
CA SER A 130 -14.62 -13.77 -2.77
C SER A 130 -13.81 -14.47 -1.67
N PHE A 131 -13.26 -13.68 -0.76
CA PHE A 131 -12.40 -14.11 0.34
C PHE A 131 -12.90 -13.43 1.62
N ALA A 132 -13.28 -14.21 2.63
CA ALA A 132 -13.83 -13.70 3.88
C ALA A 132 -13.42 -14.54 5.09
N ASP A 133 -13.77 -14.09 6.31
CA ASP A 133 -13.61 -14.83 7.57
C ASP A 133 -12.19 -15.41 7.78
N PHE A 134 -11.13 -14.80 7.24
CA PHE A 134 -9.74 -15.25 7.43
C PHE A 134 -9.10 -14.58 8.65
N GLU A 135 -8.45 -15.40 9.50
CA GLU A 135 -7.91 -14.99 10.80
C GLU A 135 -6.39 -15.12 10.85
N GLY A 136 -5.69 -14.03 11.16
CA GLY A 136 -4.22 -13.99 11.22
C GLY A 136 -3.59 -14.24 12.59
N ASN A 137 -4.40 -14.52 13.62
CA ASN A 137 -4.02 -14.49 15.05
C ASN A 137 -3.05 -15.62 15.53
N SER A 138 -2.24 -16.20 14.64
CA SER A 138 -1.21 -17.20 14.98
C SER A 138 0.16 -16.85 14.41
N ASP A 139 1.03 -16.29 15.26
CA ASP A 139 2.49 -16.29 15.15
C ASP A 139 3.11 -16.21 13.73
N LEU A 140 2.85 -15.08 13.04
CA LEU A 140 3.63 -14.47 11.93
C LEU A 140 3.17 -14.69 10.46
N THR A 141 2.07 -15.39 10.14
CA THR A 141 1.70 -15.67 8.73
C THR A 141 0.19 -15.62 8.38
N GLY A 142 -0.59 -14.69 8.92
CA GLY A 142 -1.99 -14.50 8.48
C GLY A 142 -2.09 -13.82 7.11
N ALA A 143 -2.48 -14.52 6.04
CA ALA A 143 -2.62 -13.92 4.70
C ALA A 143 -3.63 -14.69 3.83
N SER A 144 -4.75 -14.09 3.40
CA SER A 144 -5.70 -14.77 2.48
C SER A 144 -5.01 -15.36 1.26
N ILE A 145 -4.06 -14.62 0.67
CA ILE A 145 -3.16 -15.09 -0.38
C ILE A 145 -1.71 -15.04 0.11
N GLY A 146 -1.10 -16.21 0.35
CA GLY A 146 0.32 -16.37 0.62
C GLY A 146 1.09 -16.72 -0.65
N ALA A 147 2.02 -15.85 -1.06
CA ALA A 147 2.76 -15.95 -2.31
C ALA A 147 4.27 -16.07 -2.06
N TYR A 148 4.76 -17.32 -2.02
CA TYR A 148 6.11 -17.68 -1.59
C TYR A 148 6.95 -18.38 -2.68
N ALA A 149 6.56 -18.25 -3.95
CA ALA A 149 7.28 -18.83 -5.07
C ALA A 149 8.47 -17.94 -5.50
N SER A 150 9.66 -18.51 -5.72
CA SER A 150 10.82 -17.80 -6.29
C SER A 150 10.85 -17.81 -7.82
N SER A 151 9.99 -18.58 -8.47
CA SER A 151 9.86 -18.64 -9.93
C SER A 151 9.14 -17.44 -10.56
N GLN A 152 9.30 -17.31 -11.89
CA GLN A 152 8.65 -16.30 -12.77
C GLN A 152 7.11 -16.45 -12.88
N LEU A 153 6.46 -17.03 -11.88
CA LEU A 153 5.02 -17.24 -11.85
C LEU A 153 4.30 -15.89 -11.88
N THR A 154 3.35 -15.73 -12.79
CA THR A 154 2.40 -14.61 -12.82
C THR A 154 1.03 -15.11 -12.40
N ALA A 155 0.54 -14.66 -11.25
CA ALA A 155 -0.80 -14.96 -10.75
C ALA A 155 -1.74 -13.77 -10.99
N THR A 156 -2.74 -13.94 -11.86
CA THR A 156 -3.72 -12.90 -12.20
C THR A 156 -5.05 -13.13 -11.48
N PHE A 157 -5.58 -12.10 -10.83
CA PHE A 157 -6.88 -12.08 -10.15
C PHE A 157 -7.81 -11.09 -10.85
N SER A 158 -9.10 -11.42 -10.98
CA SER A 158 -10.09 -10.60 -11.70
C SER A 158 -11.48 -10.70 -11.09
N ASP A 159 -12.14 -9.56 -10.86
CA ASP A 159 -13.42 -9.42 -10.14
C ASP A 159 -13.39 -10.17 -8.79
N VAL A 160 -12.54 -9.68 -7.87
CA VAL A 160 -12.31 -10.30 -6.56
C VAL A 160 -12.72 -9.42 -5.38
N ALA A 161 -13.18 -10.03 -4.30
CA ALA A 161 -13.55 -9.35 -3.06
C ALA A 161 -12.79 -9.91 -1.85
N PHE A 162 -12.41 -9.01 -0.95
CA PHE A 162 -11.92 -9.31 0.40
C PHE A 162 -12.84 -8.59 1.39
N THR A 163 -13.56 -9.35 2.20
CA THR A 163 -14.60 -8.84 3.12
C THR A 163 -14.47 -9.45 4.51
N ASP A 164 -14.88 -8.75 5.57
CA ASP A 164 -15.11 -9.34 6.90
C ASP A 164 -13.91 -10.18 7.43
N PHE A 165 -12.75 -9.54 7.65
CA PHE A 165 -11.48 -10.22 8.00
C PHE A 165 -10.71 -9.58 9.17
N GLU A 166 -9.89 -10.38 9.88
CA GLU A 166 -8.99 -9.93 10.96
C GLU A 166 -7.62 -10.64 10.82
N SER A 167 -6.69 -10.02 10.07
CA SER A 167 -5.48 -10.70 9.57
C SER A 167 -4.18 -9.91 9.83
N ASP A 168 -3.01 -10.52 9.62
CA ASP A 168 -1.78 -9.74 9.40
C ASP A 168 -1.84 -9.11 7.98
N PHE A 169 -2.27 -9.89 6.98
CA PHE A 169 -2.27 -9.51 5.57
C PHE A 169 -3.53 -9.94 4.80
N VAL A 170 -3.83 -9.28 3.67
CA VAL A 170 -4.77 -9.79 2.65
C VAL A 170 -3.98 -10.56 1.59
N VAL A 171 -2.96 -9.92 1.01
CA VAL A 171 -1.96 -10.56 0.16
C VAL A 171 -0.60 -10.37 0.81
N ARG A 172 0.15 -11.46 0.96
CA ARG A 172 1.56 -11.42 1.33
C ARG A 172 2.40 -12.06 0.24
N GLN A 173 3.20 -11.25 -0.42
CA GLN A 173 4.19 -11.67 -1.40
C GLN A 173 5.59 -11.56 -0.78
N THR A 174 6.35 -12.64 -0.82
CA THR A 174 7.71 -12.66 -0.27
C THR A 174 8.61 -13.42 -1.23
N ALA A 175 9.49 -12.70 -1.91
CA ALA A 175 10.60 -13.30 -2.64
C ALA A 175 11.48 -14.07 -1.64
N GLY A 176 11.73 -15.34 -1.92
CA GLY A 176 12.77 -16.08 -1.20
C GLY A 176 14.15 -15.44 -1.43
N PHE A 177 15.16 -15.86 -0.66
CA PHE A 177 16.56 -15.39 -0.79
C PHE A 177 17.26 -15.90 -2.08
N SER A 178 16.54 -15.96 -3.20
CA SER A 178 16.98 -16.45 -4.50
C SER A 178 17.48 -15.32 -5.38
N THR A 179 18.32 -15.66 -6.37
CA THR A 179 18.70 -14.77 -7.47
C THR A 179 17.77 -14.90 -8.68
N GLU A 180 16.67 -15.66 -8.55
CA GLU A 180 15.66 -15.85 -9.58
C GLU A 180 14.78 -14.60 -9.73
N PRO A 181 14.25 -14.30 -10.94
CA PRO A 181 13.33 -13.19 -11.12
C PRO A 181 12.02 -13.49 -10.37
N PRO A 182 11.51 -12.55 -9.56
CA PRO A 182 10.46 -12.83 -8.60
C PRO A 182 9.10 -13.09 -9.26
N MET A 183 8.20 -13.69 -8.47
CA MET A 183 6.79 -13.83 -8.79
C MET A 183 6.15 -12.46 -9.11
N ASN A 184 5.15 -12.47 -9.99
CA ASN A 184 4.26 -11.33 -10.26
C ASN A 184 2.85 -11.64 -9.75
N ILE A 185 2.21 -10.69 -9.06
CA ILE A 185 0.79 -10.70 -8.74
C ILE A 185 0.12 -9.56 -9.49
N GLU A 186 -0.88 -9.86 -10.31
CA GLU A 186 -1.74 -8.86 -10.96
C GLU A 186 -3.17 -9.01 -10.47
N MET A 187 -3.83 -7.92 -10.08
CA MET A 187 -5.20 -7.95 -9.57
C MET A 187 -6.02 -6.84 -10.22
N ARG A 188 -7.15 -7.20 -10.84
CA ARG A 188 -8.09 -6.31 -11.52
C ARG A 188 -9.46 -6.32 -10.87
N ASP A 189 -10.11 -5.16 -10.83
CA ASP A 189 -11.46 -4.96 -10.31
C ASP A 189 -11.62 -5.49 -8.87
N VAL A 190 -10.63 -5.15 -8.02
CA VAL A 190 -10.52 -5.60 -6.62
C VAL A 190 -11.44 -4.78 -5.72
N THR A 191 -12.12 -5.44 -4.78
CA THR A 191 -12.81 -4.76 -3.66
C THR A 191 -12.26 -5.24 -2.32
N VAL A 192 -11.96 -4.31 -1.41
CA VAL A 192 -11.54 -4.61 -0.03
C VAL A 192 -12.40 -3.79 0.95
N THR A 193 -13.11 -4.43 1.88
CA THR A 193 -13.99 -3.72 2.81
C THR A 193 -14.32 -4.48 4.10
N GLY A 194 -14.70 -3.79 5.17
CA GLY A 194 -15.19 -4.38 6.42
C GLY A 194 -14.16 -5.20 7.19
N GLY A 195 -12.87 -4.84 7.13
CA GLY A 195 -11.79 -5.69 7.64
C GLY A 195 -10.62 -4.95 8.28
N THR A 196 -9.90 -5.67 9.14
CA THR A 196 -8.70 -5.21 9.84
C THR A 196 -7.47 -6.01 9.41
N ALA A 197 -6.38 -5.32 9.08
CA ALA A 197 -5.10 -5.91 8.73
C ALA A 197 -3.91 -5.27 9.45
N GLY A 198 -2.74 -5.91 9.39
CA GLY A 198 -1.45 -5.24 9.59
C GLY A 198 -1.07 -4.42 8.35
N VAL A 199 -1.04 -5.06 7.18
CA VAL A 199 -0.86 -4.45 5.85
C VAL A 199 -1.78 -5.17 4.87
N LEU A 200 -2.54 -4.47 4.02
CA LEU A 200 -3.43 -5.18 3.09
C LEU A 200 -2.64 -5.96 2.03
N PHE A 201 -1.75 -5.29 1.29
CA PHE A 201 -0.90 -5.92 0.26
C PHE A 201 0.59 -5.69 0.60
N ASP A 202 1.25 -6.73 1.13
CA ASP A 202 2.68 -6.73 1.44
C ASP A 202 3.46 -7.30 0.26
N ASN A 203 4.40 -6.52 -0.29
CA ASN A 203 5.25 -6.90 -1.42
C ASN A 203 6.73 -6.82 -1.04
N ASP A 204 7.23 -7.90 -0.45
CA ASP A 204 8.64 -8.06 -0.09
C ASP A 204 9.41 -8.69 -1.27
N GLY A 205 10.08 -7.85 -2.06
CA GLY A 205 10.97 -8.27 -3.16
C GLY A 205 10.32 -8.72 -4.48
N GLY A 206 9.00 -8.61 -4.65
CA GLY A 206 8.27 -9.05 -5.84
C GLY A 206 7.66 -7.96 -6.70
N VAL A 207 6.86 -8.34 -7.71
CA VAL A 207 6.04 -7.40 -8.49
C VAL A 207 4.57 -7.53 -8.13
N LEU A 208 3.95 -6.43 -7.72
CA LEU A 208 2.52 -6.34 -7.37
C LEU A 208 1.83 -5.28 -8.26
N ARG A 209 0.71 -5.63 -8.89
CA ARG A 209 -0.13 -4.69 -9.66
C ARG A 209 -1.57 -4.74 -9.18
N LEU A 210 -2.09 -3.61 -8.71
CA LEU A 210 -3.49 -3.39 -8.37
C LEU A 210 -4.10 -2.38 -9.35
N GLU A 211 -5.08 -2.82 -10.13
CA GLU A 211 -5.77 -2.03 -11.17
C GLU A 211 -7.27 -2.03 -10.88
N SER A 212 -7.92 -0.86 -10.94
CA SER A 212 -9.34 -0.69 -10.57
C SER A 212 -9.67 -1.15 -9.13
N ALA A 213 -8.78 -0.92 -8.16
CA ALA A 213 -9.03 -1.29 -6.77
C ALA A 213 -10.00 -0.30 -6.08
N SER A 214 -10.91 -0.84 -5.27
CA SER A 214 -11.83 -0.07 -4.43
C SER A 214 -11.71 -0.54 -2.98
N VAL A 215 -11.26 0.36 -2.11
CA VAL A 215 -10.90 0.08 -0.72
C VAL A 215 -11.67 1.02 0.20
N ALA A 216 -12.57 0.49 1.03
CA ALA A 216 -13.40 1.32 1.92
C ALA A 216 -13.81 0.59 3.21
N ASP A 217 -13.97 1.30 4.33
CA ASP A 217 -14.28 0.73 5.64
C ASP A 217 -13.26 -0.35 6.07
N VAL A 218 -11.98 0.00 6.03
CA VAL A 218 -10.87 -0.87 6.49
C VAL A 218 -9.97 -0.18 7.50
N THR A 219 -9.38 -0.96 8.40
CA THR A 219 -8.35 -0.52 9.35
C THR A 219 -7.03 -1.26 9.10
N SER A 220 -5.93 -0.55 8.86
CA SER A 220 -4.62 -1.19 8.59
C SER A 220 -3.45 -0.23 8.85
N ALA A 221 -2.23 -0.73 9.04
CA ALA A 221 -1.05 0.13 9.04
C ALA A 221 -0.69 0.60 7.62
N ALA A 222 -0.94 -0.22 6.59
CA ALA A 222 -0.82 0.21 5.19
C ALA A 222 -1.82 -0.45 4.25
N LEU A 223 -2.16 0.22 3.13
CA LEU A 223 -2.76 -0.45 1.97
C LEU A 223 -1.70 -1.24 1.20
N ILE A 224 -0.63 -0.60 0.72
CA ILE A 224 0.54 -1.29 0.13
C ILE A 224 1.76 -1.10 1.02
N ALA A 225 2.48 -2.18 1.32
CA ALA A 225 3.89 -2.12 1.74
C ALA A 225 4.79 -2.66 0.63
N THR A 226 6.01 -2.13 0.48
CA THR A 226 6.95 -2.55 -0.56
C THR A 226 8.39 -2.45 -0.05
N ALA A 227 9.13 -3.58 -0.13
CA ALA A 227 10.45 -3.72 0.45
C ALA A 227 11.40 -4.55 -0.44
N ASN A 228 12.70 -4.54 -0.10
CA ASN A 228 13.76 -5.40 -0.65
C ASN A 228 13.78 -5.49 -2.19
N SER A 229 13.82 -4.34 -2.86
CA SER A 229 13.75 -4.20 -4.34
C SER A 229 12.41 -4.60 -5.00
N GLY A 230 11.36 -4.84 -4.22
CA GLY A 230 10.01 -5.04 -4.73
C GLY A 230 9.48 -3.82 -5.51
N SER A 231 8.59 -4.06 -6.46
CA SER A 231 7.98 -3.05 -7.34
C SER A 231 6.45 -3.15 -7.31
N SER A 232 5.79 -2.12 -6.76
CA SER A 232 4.34 -2.08 -6.60
C SER A 232 3.68 -1.01 -7.46
N PHE A 233 2.52 -1.32 -8.03
CA PHE A 233 1.75 -0.44 -8.90
C PHE A 233 0.29 -0.37 -8.43
N LEU A 234 -0.23 0.84 -8.23
CA LEU A 234 -1.63 1.12 -7.91
C LEU A 234 -2.20 2.04 -8.99
N GLN A 235 -3.23 1.60 -9.72
CA GLN A 235 -3.74 2.30 -10.90
C GLN A 235 -5.27 2.36 -10.95
N ALA A 236 -5.84 3.48 -11.44
CA ALA A 236 -7.27 3.66 -11.67
C ALA A 236 -8.13 3.38 -10.41
N SER A 237 -7.60 3.70 -9.23
CA SER A 237 -8.05 3.13 -7.94
C SER A 237 -8.66 4.16 -7.00
N SER A 238 -9.40 3.66 -6.00
CA SER A 238 -10.10 4.47 -5.00
C SER A 238 -9.89 3.91 -3.59
N VAL A 239 -9.54 4.79 -2.66
CA VAL A 239 -9.39 4.50 -1.23
C VAL A 239 -10.19 5.55 -0.47
N SER A 240 -11.13 5.13 0.38
CA SER A 240 -11.99 6.08 1.09
C SER A 240 -12.52 5.56 2.41
N GLU A 241 -13.01 6.44 3.29
CA GLU A 241 -13.77 6.06 4.50
C GLU A 241 -13.02 5.01 5.37
N SER A 242 -11.68 5.10 5.41
CA SER A 242 -10.79 4.08 5.98
C SER A 242 -9.80 4.66 6.97
N SER A 243 -9.25 3.81 7.84
CA SER A 243 -8.27 4.14 8.87
C SER A 243 -6.93 3.47 8.54
N LEU A 244 -6.09 4.15 7.75
CA LEU A 244 -4.85 3.61 7.19
C LEU A 244 -3.66 4.51 7.57
N ASN A 245 -2.66 4.02 8.33
CA ASN A 245 -1.50 4.89 8.65
C ASN A 245 -0.80 5.37 7.36
N SER A 246 -0.74 4.53 6.32
CA SER A 246 -0.30 4.89 4.97
C SER A 246 -1.14 4.24 3.85
N ILE A 247 -1.25 4.92 2.70
CA ILE A 247 -1.72 4.33 1.44
C ILE A 247 -0.58 3.49 0.84
N THR A 248 0.64 4.03 0.81
CA THR A 248 1.85 3.29 0.41
C THR A 248 2.97 3.48 1.42
N PHE A 249 3.60 2.39 1.85
CA PHE A 249 4.83 2.37 2.65
C PHE A 249 5.93 1.70 1.83
N THR A 250 6.98 2.45 1.48
CA THR A 250 8.07 1.95 0.61
C THR A 250 9.41 2.04 1.33
N THR A 251 10.18 0.96 1.40
CA THR A 251 11.47 0.90 2.13
C THR A 251 12.48 -0.01 1.40
N ALA A 252 13.71 -0.06 1.89
CA ALA A 252 14.75 -1.03 1.49
C ALA A 252 14.87 -1.25 -0.04
N THR A 253 15.18 -0.19 -0.80
CA THR A 253 15.29 -0.17 -2.28
C THR A 253 14.01 -0.53 -3.05
N GLY A 254 12.86 -0.63 -2.38
CA GLY A 254 11.57 -0.82 -3.03
C GLY A 254 11.14 0.38 -3.88
N SER A 255 10.28 0.13 -4.87
CA SER A 255 9.73 1.15 -5.77
C SER A 255 8.21 1.06 -5.82
N THR A 256 7.51 2.18 -5.65
CA THR A 256 6.05 2.24 -5.72
C THR A 256 5.58 3.31 -6.70
N SER A 257 4.65 2.95 -7.60
CA SER A 257 4.02 3.88 -8.53
C SER A 257 2.50 3.90 -8.34
N VAL A 258 1.94 5.10 -8.25
CA VAL A 258 0.51 5.35 -8.07
C VAL A 258 0.02 6.27 -9.19
N ILE A 259 -0.99 5.84 -9.94
CA ILE A 259 -1.49 6.50 -11.15
C ILE A 259 -3.02 6.58 -11.12
N ASP A 260 -3.61 7.72 -11.50
CA ASP A 260 -5.08 7.91 -11.61
C ASP A 260 -5.83 7.34 -10.38
N THR A 261 -5.46 7.83 -9.19
CA THR A 261 -5.90 7.24 -7.92
C THR A 261 -6.41 8.30 -6.96
N LYS A 262 -7.54 8.01 -6.32
CA LYS A 262 -8.25 8.92 -5.42
C LYS A 262 -8.22 8.41 -3.98
N VAL A 263 -7.82 9.27 -3.06
CA VAL A 263 -7.78 9.03 -1.61
C VAL A 263 -8.72 10.05 -0.96
N THR A 264 -9.91 9.63 -0.54
CA THR A 264 -10.98 10.57 -0.17
C THR A 264 -11.67 10.27 1.15
N ASN A 265 -11.97 11.29 1.94
CA ASN A 265 -12.71 11.15 3.21
C ASN A 265 -12.08 10.10 4.17
N MET A 266 -10.75 10.11 4.31
CA MET A 266 -10.07 9.16 5.21
C MET A 266 -10.44 9.45 6.67
N VAL A 267 -10.72 8.38 7.44
CA VAL A 267 -11.05 8.45 8.87
C VAL A 267 -9.79 8.66 9.71
N LEU A 268 -8.68 8.06 9.28
CA LEU A 268 -7.34 8.29 9.81
C LEU A 268 -6.29 8.06 8.74
N VAL A 269 -5.26 8.91 8.74
CA VAL A 269 -3.99 8.68 8.06
C VAL A 269 -2.86 9.34 8.84
N ASP A 270 -1.66 8.76 8.83
CA ASP A 270 -0.44 9.33 9.45
C ASP A 270 0.47 9.94 8.36
N ASP A 271 0.87 9.13 7.37
CA ASP A 271 1.72 9.49 6.24
C ASP A 271 1.13 8.86 4.97
N ALA A 272 0.35 9.59 4.17
CA ALA A 272 -0.46 8.99 3.09
C ALA A 272 0.39 8.28 2.03
N PHE A 273 1.43 8.92 1.51
CA PHE A 273 2.44 8.25 0.69
C PHE A 273 3.82 8.38 1.35
N TYR A 274 4.38 7.25 1.78
CA TYR A 274 5.63 7.18 2.54
C TYR A 274 6.72 6.42 1.79
N VAL A 275 7.93 6.98 1.73
CA VAL A 275 9.13 6.28 1.24
C VAL A 275 10.37 6.60 2.09
N GLU A 276 11.15 5.57 2.45
CA GLU A 276 12.40 5.70 3.22
C GLU A 276 13.55 4.88 2.64
N GLY A 277 14.77 5.36 2.85
CA GLY A 277 16.01 4.61 2.62
C GLY A 277 16.61 4.81 1.22
N ASP A 278 17.92 4.60 1.15
CA ASP A 278 18.71 4.73 -0.08
C ASP A 278 18.22 3.74 -1.15
N GLY A 279 18.19 4.21 -2.40
CA GLY A 279 17.62 3.50 -3.55
C GLY A 279 16.08 3.35 -3.56
N SER A 280 15.36 3.65 -2.48
CA SER A 280 13.90 3.57 -2.46
C SER A 280 13.25 4.72 -3.25
N SER A 281 12.15 4.44 -3.94
CA SER A 281 11.51 5.40 -4.87
C SER A 281 9.98 5.38 -4.85
N LEU A 282 9.40 6.57 -4.99
CA LEU A 282 7.95 6.80 -5.11
C LEU A 282 7.64 7.62 -6.37
N SER A 283 6.61 7.24 -7.12
CA SER A 283 6.13 7.99 -8.28
C SER A 283 4.61 8.16 -8.23
N LEU A 284 4.14 9.40 -8.10
CA LEU A 284 2.71 9.75 -8.06
C LEU A 284 2.35 10.52 -9.34
N SER A 285 1.34 10.05 -10.08
CA SER A 285 0.85 10.73 -11.29
C SER A 285 -0.67 10.79 -11.34
N GLU A 286 -1.25 11.98 -11.53
CA GLU A 286 -2.72 12.16 -11.61
C GLU A 286 -3.45 11.62 -10.34
N VAL A 287 -2.83 11.85 -9.17
CA VAL A 287 -3.34 11.42 -7.85
C VAL A 287 -4.12 12.54 -7.17
N GLU A 288 -5.28 12.23 -6.58
CA GLU A 288 -6.09 13.17 -5.79
C GLU A 288 -6.17 12.72 -4.33
N VAL A 289 -5.92 13.64 -3.38
CA VAL A 289 -6.09 13.45 -1.94
C VAL A 289 -7.01 14.55 -1.40
N SER A 290 -8.24 14.22 -1.02
CA SER A 290 -9.26 15.23 -0.70
C SER A 290 -10.24 14.83 0.42
N GLY A 291 -10.83 15.83 1.09
CA GLY A 291 -11.85 15.64 2.12
C GLY A 291 -11.41 14.88 3.38
N THR A 292 -10.12 14.65 3.59
CA THR A 292 -9.59 13.97 4.78
C THR A 292 -9.60 14.93 5.96
N GLN A 293 -10.31 14.57 7.03
CA GLN A 293 -10.47 15.40 8.23
C GLN A 293 -9.90 14.67 9.45
N VAL A 294 -8.69 15.04 9.89
CA VAL A 294 -8.02 14.43 11.05
C VAL A 294 -8.09 15.36 12.26
N ASP A 295 -8.89 14.98 13.25
CA ASP A 295 -9.08 15.75 14.48
C ASP A 295 -7.81 15.86 15.35
N ALA A 296 -7.55 17.04 15.88
CA ALA A 296 -6.47 17.28 16.84
C ALA A 296 -6.65 16.42 18.11
N PRO A 297 -5.58 15.86 18.71
CA PRO A 297 -4.17 16.21 18.54
C PRO A 297 -3.42 15.38 17.49
N LEU A 298 -4.13 14.59 16.68
CA LEU A 298 -3.55 13.87 15.54
C LEU A 298 -3.21 14.87 14.42
N SER A 299 -2.30 14.47 13.54
CA SER A 299 -1.80 15.30 12.44
C SER A 299 -1.07 14.43 11.43
N TRP A 300 -1.21 14.75 10.14
CA TRP A 300 -0.82 13.85 9.06
C TRP A 300 0.00 14.52 7.94
N THR A 301 0.73 13.72 7.18
CA THR A 301 1.53 14.15 6.03
C THR A 301 1.00 13.54 4.74
N ALA A 302 0.87 14.32 3.66
CA ALA A 302 0.42 13.76 2.38
C ALA A 302 1.52 12.99 1.64
N VAL A 303 2.75 13.52 1.55
CA VAL A 303 3.92 12.79 1.03
C VAL A 303 5.14 12.97 1.94
N ALA A 304 5.69 11.86 2.43
CA ALA A 304 6.84 11.82 3.33
C ALA A 304 8.00 11.02 2.72
N VAL A 305 9.19 11.64 2.66
CA VAL A 305 10.40 11.09 2.04
C VAL A 305 11.57 11.19 3.01
N GLN A 306 12.24 10.06 3.32
CA GLN A 306 13.32 10.02 4.32
C GLN A 306 14.57 9.29 3.85
N SER A 307 15.72 9.63 4.43
CA SER A 307 16.93 8.80 4.43
C SER A 307 17.46 8.47 3.02
N GLN A 308 17.70 9.51 2.20
CA GLN A 308 18.11 9.44 0.78
C GLN A 308 17.08 8.83 -0.19
N ALA A 309 15.85 8.55 0.25
CA ALA A 309 14.77 8.16 -0.66
C ALA A 309 14.39 9.27 -1.65
N THR A 310 13.70 8.90 -2.73
CA THR A 310 13.25 9.81 -3.78
C THR A 310 11.73 9.75 -4.01
N ALA A 311 11.09 10.89 -4.26
CA ALA A 311 9.72 10.96 -4.76
C ALA A 311 9.58 11.90 -5.95
N THR A 312 8.82 11.48 -6.96
CA THR A 312 8.40 12.29 -8.11
C THR A 312 6.88 12.42 -8.14
N LEU A 313 6.37 13.64 -8.27
CA LEU A 313 4.95 13.99 -8.27
C LEU A 313 4.61 14.78 -9.54
N GLU A 314 3.68 14.30 -10.36
CA GLU A 314 3.19 15.00 -11.54
C GLU A 314 1.66 15.05 -11.57
N LYS A 315 1.08 16.26 -11.68
CA LYS A 315 -0.39 16.49 -11.63
C LYS A 315 -1.06 15.94 -10.35
N VAL A 316 -0.36 15.99 -9.22
CA VAL A 316 -0.93 15.60 -7.91
C VAL A 316 -1.80 16.73 -7.38
N THR A 317 -2.95 16.40 -6.78
CA THR A 317 -3.87 17.36 -6.16
C THR A 317 -4.09 16.98 -4.69
N ILE A 318 -3.72 17.86 -3.76
CA ILE A 318 -3.98 17.72 -2.31
C ILE A 318 -4.92 18.85 -1.91
N ALA A 319 -6.23 18.56 -1.79
CA ALA A 319 -7.25 19.60 -1.76
C ALA A 319 -8.35 19.41 -0.71
N GLY A 320 -8.66 20.46 0.07
CA GLY A 320 -9.83 20.49 0.95
C GLY A 320 -9.74 19.51 2.12
N ASN A 321 -8.59 19.44 2.79
CA ASN A 321 -8.33 18.56 3.92
C ASN A 321 -8.10 19.34 5.23
N GLU A 322 -8.31 18.70 6.38
CA GLU A 322 -8.08 19.27 7.73
C GLU A 322 -7.07 18.42 8.53
N GLY A 323 -6.31 19.07 9.42
CA GLY A 323 -5.30 18.41 10.26
C GLY A 323 -3.98 18.09 9.55
N LEU A 324 -3.74 18.69 8.38
CA LEU A 324 -2.53 18.47 7.57
C LEU A 324 -1.31 19.12 8.26
N GLU A 325 -0.33 18.32 8.68
CA GLU A 325 0.96 18.78 9.21
C GLU A 325 1.85 19.25 8.06
N PHE A 326 2.03 18.39 7.06
CA PHE A 326 2.84 18.68 5.89
C PHE A 326 2.19 18.20 4.59
N GLY A 327 2.19 19.04 3.55
CA GLY A 327 1.87 18.60 2.20
C GLY A 327 2.95 17.66 1.68
N LEU A 328 4.17 18.19 1.55
CA LEU A 328 5.39 17.47 1.22
C LEU A 328 6.39 17.60 2.37
N SER A 329 6.93 16.48 2.85
CA SER A 329 7.96 16.44 3.90
C SER A 329 9.18 15.64 3.42
N ALA A 330 10.32 16.31 3.28
CA ALA A 330 11.59 15.71 2.91
C ALA A 330 12.58 15.79 4.08
N THR A 331 13.14 14.65 4.50
CA THR A 331 14.02 14.57 5.67
C THR A 331 15.26 13.72 5.38
N LEU A 332 16.36 13.98 6.08
CA LEU A 332 17.57 13.12 6.08
C LEU A 332 18.07 12.82 4.65
N ALA A 333 18.39 13.88 3.89
CA ALA A 333 18.77 13.84 2.48
C ALA A 333 17.72 13.23 1.52
N GLY A 334 16.46 13.08 1.94
CA GLY A 334 15.35 12.75 1.05
C GLY A 334 15.12 13.82 -0.02
N VAL A 335 14.70 13.39 -1.22
CA VAL A 335 14.53 14.26 -2.39
C VAL A 335 13.10 14.20 -2.92
N ILE A 336 12.48 15.37 -3.12
CA ILE A 336 11.14 15.50 -3.72
C ILE A 336 11.21 16.37 -4.97
N SER A 337 10.62 15.88 -6.07
CA SER A 337 10.37 16.65 -7.28
C SER A 337 8.86 16.71 -7.54
N MET A 338 8.25 17.89 -7.48
CA MET A 338 6.83 18.11 -7.76
C MET A 338 6.64 19.04 -8.96
N LYS A 339 5.71 18.67 -9.85
CA LYS A 339 5.51 19.33 -11.14
C LYS A 339 4.04 19.39 -11.53
N ASP A 340 3.61 20.51 -12.10
CA ASP A 340 2.25 20.71 -12.65
C ASP A 340 1.12 20.33 -11.65
N SER A 341 1.34 20.55 -10.34
CA SER A 341 0.54 20.00 -9.23
C SER A 341 -0.15 21.09 -8.38
N VAL A 342 -1.09 20.71 -7.52
CA VAL A 342 -1.93 21.63 -6.73
C VAL A 342 -2.00 21.19 -5.26
N ILE A 343 -1.78 22.13 -4.34
CA ILE A 343 -2.08 21.99 -2.91
C ILE A 343 -3.00 23.14 -2.53
N GLU A 344 -4.30 22.89 -2.31
CA GLU A 344 -5.28 23.97 -2.12
C GLU A 344 -6.36 23.75 -1.05
N ASN A 345 -6.85 24.83 -0.47
CA ASN A 345 -7.99 24.85 0.47
C ASN A 345 -7.81 23.89 1.68
N ASN A 346 -6.56 23.59 2.07
CA ASN A 346 -6.27 22.74 3.23
C ASN A 346 -6.17 23.58 4.51
N GLN A 347 -6.48 22.97 5.65
CA GLN A 347 -6.31 23.57 6.98
C GLN A 347 -5.20 22.84 7.77
N GLY A 348 -4.20 23.63 8.18
CA GLY A 348 -3.07 23.18 9.00
C GLY A 348 -3.45 22.82 10.44
N VAL A 349 -2.54 22.11 11.10
CA VAL A 349 -2.76 21.55 12.45
C VAL A 349 -3.10 22.63 13.48
N GLN A 350 -4.17 22.41 14.23
CA GLN A 350 -4.58 23.28 15.33
C GLN A 350 -4.36 22.63 16.70
N PRO A 351 -3.97 23.39 17.75
CA PRO A 351 -3.58 24.80 17.69
C PRO A 351 -2.21 25.01 17.01
N LEU A 352 -1.94 26.24 16.56
CA LEU A 352 -0.72 26.69 15.86
C LEU A 352 0.62 26.52 16.61
N ASN A 353 0.68 25.77 17.72
CA ASN A 353 1.93 25.51 18.44
C ASN A 353 2.73 24.31 17.88
N ARG A 354 2.40 23.84 16.68
CA ARG A 354 3.20 22.91 15.88
C ARG A 354 3.55 23.54 14.54
N THR A 355 4.80 23.42 14.14
CA THR A 355 5.27 23.79 12.80
C THR A 355 4.55 22.95 11.76
N SER A 356 3.82 23.61 10.86
CA SER A 356 3.09 22.97 9.76
C SER A 356 3.24 23.80 8.48
N ALA A 357 3.38 23.13 7.34
CA ALA A 357 3.58 23.79 6.04
C ALA A 357 3.26 22.85 4.86
N PRO A 358 2.66 23.35 3.75
CA PRO A 358 2.57 22.64 2.48
C PRO A 358 3.91 22.06 1.98
N LEU A 359 5.05 22.70 2.30
CA LEU A 359 6.40 22.23 2.00
C LEU A 359 7.28 22.22 3.27
N PHE A 360 7.95 21.11 3.57
CA PHE A 360 8.88 21.00 4.70
C PHE A 360 10.15 20.25 4.31
N GLY A 361 11.32 20.82 4.57
CA GLY A 361 12.61 20.20 4.33
C GLY A 361 13.55 20.31 5.53
N ILE A 362 14.15 19.19 5.96
CA ILE A 362 15.15 19.20 7.04
C ILE A 362 16.29 18.20 6.81
N SER A 363 17.51 18.58 7.23
CA SER A 363 18.72 17.76 7.21
C SER A 363 19.12 17.32 5.80
N ASP A 364 19.76 18.23 5.06
CA ASP A 364 20.31 18.01 3.71
C ASP A 364 19.29 17.61 2.62
N SER A 365 17.98 17.77 2.86
CA SER A 365 16.93 17.39 1.91
C SER A 365 16.81 18.37 0.73
N ASP A 366 16.39 17.90 -0.45
CA ASP A 366 16.16 18.77 -1.63
C ASP A 366 14.71 18.67 -2.10
N ILE A 367 13.99 19.80 -2.14
CA ILE A 367 12.65 19.89 -2.72
C ILE A 367 12.71 20.78 -3.97
N THR A 368 12.18 20.29 -5.07
CA THR A 368 11.99 21.04 -6.32
C THR A 368 10.52 21.10 -6.68
N VAL A 369 10.02 22.29 -7.01
CA VAL A 369 8.62 22.56 -7.33
C VAL A 369 8.54 23.37 -8.63
N GLU A 370 7.88 22.82 -9.65
CA GLU A 370 7.72 23.42 -10.99
C GLU A 370 6.22 23.60 -11.31
N ARG A 371 5.83 24.78 -11.84
CA ARG A 371 4.46 25.07 -12.34
C ARG A 371 3.32 24.62 -11.42
N SER A 372 3.46 24.80 -10.11
CA SER A 372 2.51 24.27 -9.13
C SER A 372 1.75 25.37 -8.36
N GLN A 373 0.59 25.02 -7.79
CA GLN A 373 -0.34 25.94 -7.12
C GLN A 373 -0.43 25.69 -5.63
N PHE A 374 -0.40 26.78 -4.84
CA PHE A 374 -0.56 26.78 -3.39
C PHE A 374 -1.62 27.83 -3.02
N MET A 375 -2.90 27.42 -2.97
CA MET A 375 -4.04 28.36 -2.94
C MET A 375 -4.96 28.12 -1.75
N GLY A 376 -5.35 29.17 -1.02
CA GLY A 376 -6.38 29.05 0.03
C GLY A 376 -6.01 28.15 1.22
N ASN A 377 -4.72 27.85 1.42
CA ASN A 377 -4.26 27.03 2.54
C ASN A 377 -4.22 27.89 3.82
N GLU A 378 -4.94 27.48 4.87
CA GLU A 378 -5.12 28.26 6.10
C GLU A 378 -4.55 27.57 7.33
N GLY A 379 -4.13 28.36 8.33
CA GLY A 379 -3.71 27.81 9.64
C GLY A 379 -2.41 27.02 9.60
N PHE A 380 -1.54 27.29 8.62
CA PHE A 380 -0.16 26.80 8.56
C PHE A 380 0.80 27.84 9.12
N THR A 381 1.95 27.40 9.63
CA THR A 381 3.04 28.32 9.99
C THR A 381 3.60 29.02 8.75
N ALA A 382 3.73 28.28 7.64
CA ALA A 382 4.36 28.71 6.40
C ALA A 382 3.67 28.15 5.16
N VAL A 383 4.07 28.63 3.97
CA VAL A 383 3.95 27.81 2.75
C VAL A 383 5.13 26.84 2.63
N GLY A 384 6.33 27.25 3.07
CA GLY A 384 7.51 26.39 3.17
C GLY A 384 8.44 26.67 4.36
N VAL A 385 8.99 25.62 4.97
CA VAL A 385 10.01 25.70 6.04
C VAL A 385 11.22 24.81 5.68
N PHE A 386 12.43 25.37 5.71
CA PHE A 386 13.66 24.69 5.28
C PHE A 386 14.81 24.90 6.27
N LEU A 387 15.33 23.78 6.81
CA LEU A 387 16.22 23.74 7.97
C LEU A 387 17.40 22.78 7.77
N LEU A 388 18.49 23.00 8.49
CA LEU A 388 19.66 22.11 8.57
C LEU A 388 20.24 21.72 7.19
N ARG A 389 20.65 22.74 6.41
CA ARG A 389 21.24 22.61 5.06
C ARG A 389 20.30 22.10 3.96
N SER A 390 18.99 22.06 4.21
CA SER A 390 18.02 21.70 3.17
C SER A 390 17.96 22.74 2.05
N LYS A 391 17.43 22.31 0.90
CA LYS A 391 17.35 23.07 -0.35
C LYS A 391 15.93 23.09 -0.88
N ILE A 392 15.49 24.26 -1.35
CA ILE A 392 14.22 24.45 -2.05
C ILE A 392 14.44 25.18 -3.37
N ASN A 393 13.80 24.71 -4.44
CA ASN A 393 13.82 25.33 -5.76
C ASN A 393 12.36 25.48 -6.22
N LEU A 394 11.83 26.70 -6.28
CA LEU A 394 10.48 26.96 -6.80
C LEU A 394 10.56 27.68 -8.15
N SER A 395 10.00 27.11 -9.20
CA SER A 395 9.91 27.73 -10.53
C SER A 395 8.46 27.83 -11.02
N THR A 396 8.12 29.00 -11.57
CA THR A 396 6.86 29.28 -12.30
C THR A 396 5.60 28.89 -11.51
N SER A 397 5.65 28.96 -10.17
CA SER A 397 4.61 28.49 -9.27
C SER A 397 3.80 29.65 -8.66
N CYS A 398 2.52 29.41 -8.38
CA CYS A 398 1.60 30.41 -7.85
C CYS A 398 1.24 30.13 -6.39
N ILE A 399 1.32 31.15 -5.54
CA ILE A 399 1.02 31.07 -4.11
C ILE A 399 0.04 32.20 -3.76
N GLN A 400 -1.20 31.87 -3.40
CA GLN A 400 -2.27 32.87 -3.24
C GLN A 400 -3.17 32.59 -2.04
N ASN A 401 -3.72 33.67 -1.47
CA ASN A 401 -4.95 33.62 -0.64
C ASN A 401 -4.89 32.68 0.58
N GLY A 402 -3.70 32.31 1.05
CA GLY A 402 -3.51 31.50 2.26
C GLY A 402 -3.30 32.36 3.49
N SER A 403 -3.48 31.76 4.66
CA SER A 403 -3.14 32.36 5.96
C SER A 403 -2.00 31.58 6.63
N SER A 404 -0.79 32.10 6.44
CA SER A 404 0.44 31.67 7.14
C SER A 404 1.27 32.89 7.52
N GLU A 405 2.11 32.76 8.55
CA GLU A 405 2.89 33.89 9.09
C GLU A 405 3.92 34.44 8.08
N PHE A 406 4.36 33.62 7.14
CA PHE A 406 5.28 33.95 6.06
C PHE A 406 5.09 32.96 4.90
N VAL A 407 5.63 33.29 3.72
CA VAL A 407 5.59 32.36 2.57
C VAL A 407 6.69 31.31 2.74
N LEU A 408 7.93 31.74 2.95
CA LEU A 408 9.07 30.84 3.20
C LEU A 408 9.78 31.22 4.50
N SER A 409 10.22 30.23 5.26
CA SER A 409 11.28 30.36 6.27
C SER A 409 12.44 29.43 5.89
N VAL A 410 13.66 29.97 5.96
CA VAL A 410 14.90 29.28 5.59
C VAL A 410 15.95 29.59 6.65
N ASP A 411 16.58 28.57 7.24
CA ASP A 411 17.64 28.79 8.23
C ASP A 411 18.95 29.29 7.62
N SER A 412 19.90 29.70 8.48
CA SER A 412 21.19 30.25 8.06
C SER A 412 22.10 29.28 7.28
N ALA A 413 21.80 27.98 7.30
CA ALA A 413 22.57 26.92 6.65
C ALA A 413 21.90 26.40 5.36
N SER A 414 20.59 26.61 5.22
CA SER A 414 19.75 26.13 4.13
C SER A 414 19.77 27.07 2.92
N THR A 415 19.30 26.59 1.78
CA THR A 415 19.34 27.33 0.50
C THR A 415 17.97 27.37 -0.17
N PHE A 416 17.65 28.50 -0.78
CA PHE A 416 16.48 28.63 -1.63
C PHE A 416 16.89 29.17 -3.00
N THR A 417 16.20 28.72 -4.04
CA THR A 417 16.19 29.34 -5.36
C THR A 417 14.75 29.56 -5.80
N MET A 418 14.48 30.69 -6.44
CA MET A 418 13.16 31.06 -6.94
C MET A 418 13.28 31.68 -8.32
N ASP A 419 12.45 31.21 -9.25
CA ASP A 419 12.35 31.74 -10.60
C ASP A 419 10.89 31.92 -11.02
N THR A 420 10.55 33.06 -11.62
CA THR A 420 9.23 33.42 -12.20
C THR A 420 7.97 33.06 -11.38
N ASN A 421 8.03 33.09 -10.04
CA ASN A 421 6.87 32.80 -9.18
C ASN A 421 5.89 34.00 -9.03
N PHE A 422 4.67 33.70 -8.58
CA PHE A 422 3.61 34.69 -8.30
C PHE A 422 3.11 34.56 -6.86
N LEU A 423 3.16 35.63 -6.06
CA LEU A 423 2.61 35.68 -4.71
C LEU A 423 1.46 36.72 -4.63
N GLU A 424 0.35 36.39 -3.94
CA GLU A 424 -0.74 37.34 -3.71
C GLU A 424 -1.32 37.27 -2.30
N ASN A 425 -1.69 38.43 -1.75
CA ASN A 425 -2.50 38.64 -0.55
C ASN A 425 -1.95 38.14 0.81
N TYR A 426 -0.69 37.67 0.88
CA TYR A 426 -0.05 37.37 2.17
C TYR A 426 0.20 38.62 3.03
N GLN A 427 0.09 38.47 4.35
CA GLN A 427 0.57 39.44 5.35
C GLN A 427 1.28 38.67 6.46
N SER A 428 2.36 39.25 6.98
CA SER A 428 3.16 38.68 8.07
C SER A 428 3.03 39.60 9.29
N GLU A 429 3.00 39.02 10.49
CA GLU A 429 3.18 39.79 11.72
C GLU A 429 4.67 40.00 12.06
N GLN A 430 5.55 39.14 11.54
CA GLN A 430 7.00 39.19 11.78
C GLN A 430 7.74 40.08 10.76
N CYS A 431 7.25 40.15 9.52
CA CYS A 431 7.87 40.87 8.42
C CYS A 431 7.03 42.05 7.90
N ASP A 432 7.70 43.17 7.61
CA ASP A 432 7.09 44.38 7.04
C ASP A 432 6.28 44.12 5.76
N ILE A 433 5.28 44.98 5.50
CA ILE A 433 4.36 44.87 4.37
C ILE A 433 5.13 44.78 3.04
N GLY A 434 5.09 43.60 2.42
CA GLY A 434 5.74 43.30 1.13
C GLY A 434 6.90 42.31 1.24
N ALA A 435 7.49 42.11 2.43
CA ALA A 435 8.43 41.01 2.65
C ALA A 435 7.69 39.67 2.85
N ARG A 436 8.29 38.57 2.38
CA ARG A 436 7.62 37.26 2.21
C ARG A 436 8.48 36.06 2.58
N LEU A 437 9.80 36.22 2.49
CA LEU A 437 10.78 35.28 3.01
C LEU A 437 11.25 35.78 4.38
N PHE A 438 11.16 34.94 5.40
CA PHE A 438 11.97 35.07 6.61
C PHE A 438 13.25 34.26 6.44
N LYS A 439 14.39 34.86 6.74
CA LYS A 439 15.68 34.17 6.69
C LYS A 439 16.39 34.28 8.04
N GLU A 440 16.62 33.15 8.68
CA GLU A 440 17.29 33.11 9.98
C GLU A 440 18.77 33.50 9.83
N THR A 441 19.31 34.26 10.79
CA THR A 441 20.71 34.76 10.72
C THR A 441 21.60 34.30 11.87
N ASP A 442 21.02 33.83 12.97
CA ASP A 442 21.74 33.39 14.18
C ASP A 442 22.02 31.88 14.21
N GLY A 443 21.23 31.05 13.50
CA GLY A 443 21.31 29.59 13.60
C GLY A 443 20.75 29.07 14.93
N SER A 444 19.63 29.65 15.35
CA SER A 444 18.81 29.28 16.51
C SER A 444 17.78 28.19 16.22
N GLY A 445 17.44 27.94 14.95
CA GLY A 445 16.55 26.86 14.54
C GLY A 445 15.11 26.99 15.06
N CYS A 446 14.59 28.21 15.12
CA CYS A 446 13.36 28.57 15.86
C CYS A 446 12.16 27.64 15.61
N PHE A 447 11.94 27.24 14.35
CA PHE A 447 10.78 26.45 13.93
C PHE A 447 10.85 24.97 14.35
N VAL A 448 11.79 24.61 15.22
CA VAL A 448 11.87 23.32 15.93
C VAL A 448 11.85 23.50 17.47
N GLY A 449 11.78 24.72 17.99
CA GLY A 449 11.94 25.04 19.41
C GLY A 449 11.03 26.16 19.94
N SER A 450 11.37 26.69 21.11
CA SER A 450 10.68 27.83 21.73
C SER A 450 11.55 29.09 21.78
N GLY A 451 12.48 29.22 20.83
CA GLY A 451 13.43 30.33 20.73
C GLY A 451 12.83 31.57 20.09
N THR A 452 13.44 32.73 20.36
CA THR A 452 13.20 33.98 19.65
C THR A 452 14.34 34.25 18.67
N CYS A 453 14.02 34.38 17.39
CA CYS A 453 15.02 34.46 16.31
C CYS A 453 15.53 35.88 16.08
N GLU A 454 16.79 36.00 15.65
CA GLU A 454 17.25 37.11 14.83
C GLU A 454 17.36 36.67 13.35
N GLY A 455 16.57 37.33 12.49
CA GLY A 455 16.52 37.05 11.05
C GLY A 455 16.19 38.28 10.21
N THR A 456 16.42 38.16 8.90
CA THR A 456 16.15 39.21 7.91
C THR A 456 14.95 38.87 7.05
N CYS A 457 14.00 39.79 6.96
CA CYS A 457 12.85 39.71 6.07
C CYS A 457 13.24 40.18 4.65
N GLU A 458 13.11 39.30 3.66
CA GLU A 458 13.41 39.58 2.25
C GLU A 458 12.11 39.68 1.41
N ILE A 459 12.12 40.56 0.42
CA ILE A 459 11.05 40.67 -0.59
C ILE A 459 11.33 39.64 -1.68
N LEU A 460 10.50 38.59 -1.72
CA LEU A 460 10.42 37.71 -2.88
C LEU A 460 9.76 38.49 -4.02
N ALA A 461 10.44 38.61 -5.17
CA ALA A 461 9.99 39.47 -6.25
C ALA A 461 8.90 38.83 -7.11
N ASP A 462 7.81 39.56 -7.31
CA ASP A 462 6.55 39.05 -7.88
C ASP A 462 6.40 39.23 -9.40
N GLN A 463 5.85 38.20 -10.06
CA GLN A 463 5.06 38.36 -11.28
C GLN A 463 3.77 39.15 -10.99
N THR A 464 3.19 39.83 -11.99
CA THR A 464 1.94 40.60 -11.79
C THR A 464 0.65 39.81 -12.04
N GLU A 465 0.73 38.55 -12.46
CA GLU A 465 -0.42 37.67 -12.72
C GLU A 465 0.02 36.21 -12.51
N CYS A 466 -0.82 35.38 -11.87
CA CYS A 466 -0.57 33.94 -11.85
C CYS A 466 -0.73 33.38 -13.26
N ARG A 467 0.39 32.99 -13.86
CA ARG A 467 0.42 32.25 -15.13
C ARG A 467 1.25 30.99 -14.96
N ILE A 468 0.59 29.94 -14.49
CA ILE A 468 0.97 28.60 -14.94
C ILE A 468 0.53 28.50 -16.38
N GLU A 469 1.43 28.88 -17.28
CA GLU A 469 1.31 28.55 -18.69
C GLU A 469 1.39 27.02 -18.77
N ALA A 470 0.22 26.38 -18.86
CA ALA A 470 0.12 24.95 -19.11
C ALA A 470 1.00 24.64 -20.34
N PRO A 471 1.92 23.66 -20.25
CA PRO A 471 2.91 23.45 -21.29
C PRO A 471 2.21 23.30 -22.63
N GLU A 472 2.60 24.11 -23.63
CA GLU A 472 2.00 24.07 -24.97
C GLU A 472 1.93 22.60 -25.39
N PRO A 473 0.75 22.06 -25.73
CA PRO A 473 0.56 20.61 -25.81
C PRO A 473 1.43 20.05 -26.93
N THR A 474 2.59 19.51 -26.55
CA THR A 474 3.65 19.03 -27.44
C THR A 474 3.04 18.11 -28.47
N ALA A 475 2.86 18.64 -29.69
CA ALA A 475 1.80 18.21 -30.59
C ALA A 475 1.73 16.68 -30.69
N SER A 476 0.65 16.11 -30.11
CA SER A 476 0.55 14.68 -29.81
C SER A 476 1.05 13.87 -31.01
N PRO A 477 2.05 12.98 -30.84
CA PRO A 477 2.81 12.40 -31.94
C PRO A 477 1.83 11.79 -32.94
N THR A 478 1.68 12.45 -34.10
CA THR A 478 0.51 12.31 -34.97
C THR A 478 0.19 10.85 -35.15
N ALA A 479 -0.90 10.39 -34.53
CA ALA A 479 -1.25 8.98 -34.49
C ALA A 479 -1.38 8.49 -35.94
N SER A 480 -0.36 7.77 -36.41
CA SER A 480 -0.19 7.40 -37.81
C SER A 480 -1.48 6.75 -38.27
N ALA A 481 -2.25 7.47 -39.10
CA ALA A 481 -3.66 7.20 -39.30
C ALA A 481 -3.84 5.71 -39.64
N PRO A 482 -4.71 4.98 -38.93
CA PRO A 482 -4.79 3.53 -39.03
C PRO A 482 -4.99 3.17 -40.50
N VAL A 483 -3.96 2.57 -41.10
CA VAL A 483 -3.90 2.36 -42.54
C VAL A 483 -5.08 1.47 -42.89
N ALA A 484 -6.07 2.05 -43.56
CA ALA A 484 -7.32 1.39 -43.86
C ALA A 484 -7.06 0.22 -44.82
N THR A 485 -6.86 -0.97 -44.27
CA THR A 485 -6.61 -2.21 -45.00
C THR A 485 -7.86 -2.57 -45.79
N THR A 486 -7.99 -1.94 -46.95
CA THR A 486 -9.16 -2.03 -47.81
C THR A 486 -9.09 -3.40 -48.47
N VAL A 487 -9.80 -4.39 -47.91
CA VAL A 487 -9.83 -5.77 -48.42
C VAL A 487 -10.55 -5.82 -49.76
N SER A 488 -9.83 -5.49 -50.83
CA SER A 488 -10.29 -5.57 -52.21
C SER A 488 -10.14 -7.02 -52.72
N PRO A 489 -11.22 -7.68 -53.18
CA PRO A 489 -11.15 -9.07 -53.58
C PRO A 489 -10.61 -9.26 -55.02
N SER A 490 -9.62 -10.15 -55.16
CA SER A 490 -9.13 -10.72 -56.43
C SER A 490 -8.24 -9.79 -57.30
N PRO A 491 -7.37 -10.30 -58.20
CA PRO A 491 -7.08 -11.71 -58.49
C PRO A 491 -5.63 -12.16 -58.20
N ARG A 492 -5.45 -13.49 -58.19
CA ARG A 492 -4.21 -14.24 -57.96
C ARG A 492 -3.22 -14.14 -59.14
N PRO A 493 -2.01 -13.59 -58.98
CA PRO A 493 -0.85 -13.93 -59.81
C PRO A 493 -0.14 -15.17 -59.25
N SER A 494 0.66 -15.85 -60.09
CA SER A 494 1.44 -17.03 -59.70
C SER A 494 2.91 -16.82 -60.03
N SER A 495 3.78 -16.83 -59.03
CA SER A 495 5.23 -16.81 -59.19
C SER A 495 5.89 -17.40 -57.95
N GLU A 496 6.71 -18.43 -58.15
CA GLU A 496 7.58 -18.99 -57.11
C GLU A 496 8.64 -17.96 -56.70
N LEU A 497 9.00 -17.94 -55.42
CA LEU A 497 10.21 -17.25 -54.96
C LEU A 497 10.85 -18.06 -53.83
N THR A 498 11.83 -18.87 -54.23
CA THR A 498 12.56 -19.79 -53.35
C THR A 498 13.33 -19.01 -52.30
N GLN A 499 12.96 -19.14 -51.02
CA GLN A 499 13.81 -18.73 -49.90
C GLN A 499 14.48 -19.94 -49.26
N GLN A 500 15.79 -19.80 -49.06
CA GLN A 500 16.69 -20.84 -48.60
C GLN A 500 16.86 -20.71 -47.07
N PRO A 501 16.61 -21.76 -46.27
CA PRO A 501 16.76 -21.67 -44.83
C PRO A 501 18.23 -21.53 -44.43
N THR A 502 18.56 -20.48 -43.67
CA THR A 502 19.87 -20.34 -43.02
C THR A 502 19.97 -21.34 -41.88
N LEU A 503 20.94 -22.25 -41.96
CA LEU A 503 21.19 -23.23 -40.91
C LEU A 503 21.87 -22.58 -39.69
N ALA A 504 21.37 -22.89 -38.49
CA ALA A 504 22.08 -22.64 -37.25
C ALA A 504 23.31 -23.58 -37.13
N PRO A 505 24.39 -23.16 -36.46
CA PRO A 505 25.59 -23.99 -36.33
C PRO A 505 25.35 -25.22 -35.44
N VAL A 506 25.55 -26.41 -36.02
CA VAL A 506 25.49 -27.68 -35.28
C VAL A 506 26.77 -27.85 -34.46
N VAL A 507 26.64 -27.93 -33.13
CA VAL A 507 27.75 -28.26 -32.23
C VAL A 507 27.86 -29.79 -32.13
N GLU A 508 28.78 -30.36 -32.90
CA GLU A 508 29.02 -31.80 -32.99
C GLU A 508 29.73 -32.34 -31.74
N ARG A 509 28.97 -32.86 -30.76
CA ARG A 509 29.52 -33.58 -29.59
C ARG A 509 29.82 -35.04 -29.94
N THR A 510 31.06 -35.32 -30.33
CA THR A 510 31.58 -36.68 -30.53
C THR A 510 31.60 -37.46 -29.20
N ILE A 511 30.67 -38.39 -29.01
CA ILE A 511 30.68 -39.34 -27.89
C ILE A 511 31.43 -40.61 -28.33
N MET A 512 32.52 -40.95 -27.63
CA MET A 512 33.17 -42.26 -27.76
C MET A 512 32.77 -43.19 -26.60
N PRO A 513 32.51 -44.48 -26.86
CA PRO A 513 32.15 -45.44 -25.82
C PRO A 513 33.39 -45.85 -25.01
N SER A 514 33.50 -45.34 -23.79
CA SER A 514 34.53 -45.76 -22.82
C SER A 514 33.96 -46.79 -21.84
N THR A 515 34.35 -48.06 -21.99
CA THR A 515 34.03 -49.11 -21.00
C THR A 515 35.05 -49.07 -19.86
N GLY A 516 34.69 -48.44 -18.73
CA GLY A 516 35.56 -48.41 -17.55
C GLY A 516 34.80 -47.99 -16.28
N VAL A 517 34.96 -48.79 -15.22
CA VAL A 517 34.50 -48.45 -13.86
C VAL A 517 35.63 -47.73 -13.12
N PRO A 518 35.39 -46.53 -12.54
CA PRO A 518 36.30 -45.94 -11.58
C PRO A 518 35.68 -45.86 -10.18
N THR A 519 36.39 -46.42 -9.19
CA THR A 519 36.15 -46.14 -7.77
C THR A 519 36.45 -44.66 -7.49
N ILE A 520 35.55 -43.95 -6.79
CA ILE A 520 35.83 -42.60 -6.31
C ILE A 520 36.74 -42.69 -5.07
N ILE A 521 37.94 -42.12 -5.17
CA ILE A 521 38.78 -41.74 -4.04
C ILE A 521 38.77 -40.23 -3.98
N SER A 522 38.54 -39.66 -2.79
CA SER A 522 38.48 -38.21 -2.58
C SER A 522 39.87 -37.65 -2.25
N THR A 523 40.26 -36.55 -2.91
CA THR A 523 41.45 -35.75 -2.61
C THR A 523 41.16 -34.27 -2.83
N VAL A 524 41.83 -33.41 -2.05
CA VAL A 524 41.60 -31.96 -1.95
C VAL A 524 42.75 -31.19 -2.60
N SER A 525 42.45 -30.09 -3.30
CA SER A 525 43.31 -28.94 -3.70
C SER A 525 42.59 -28.14 -4.82
N ASP A 526 42.73 -26.81 -5.02
CA ASP A 526 43.40 -25.74 -4.27
C ASP A 526 42.67 -24.41 -4.51
N VAL A 527 42.92 -23.39 -3.67
CA VAL A 527 42.48 -21.99 -3.87
C VAL A 527 43.67 -21.13 -4.35
N PRO A 528 43.53 -20.30 -5.39
CA PRO A 528 44.64 -19.49 -5.90
C PRO A 528 44.89 -18.21 -5.09
N THR A 529 46.12 -18.02 -4.63
CA THR A 529 46.61 -16.82 -3.94
C THR A 529 46.90 -15.67 -4.91
N LEU A 530 46.63 -14.42 -4.50
CA LEU A 530 47.09 -13.20 -5.17
C LEU A 530 47.97 -12.37 -4.21
N MET A 531 49.06 -11.82 -4.75
CA MET A 531 49.99 -10.88 -4.08
C MET A 531 50.07 -9.59 -4.91
N GLY A 532 50.44 -8.41 -4.38
CA GLY A 532 50.86 -8.05 -3.02
C GLY A 532 50.69 -6.52 -2.78
N SER A 533 51.04 -6.01 -1.60
CA SER A 533 52.29 -5.26 -1.32
C SER A 533 52.43 -3.92 -2.05
N ASP A 534 52.70 -2.76 -1.44
CA ASP A 534 52.95 -2.34 -0.04
C ASP A 534 52.68 -0.80 0.04
N GLU A 535 52.83 0.01 1.10
CA GLU A 535 53.70 0.01 2.29
C GLU A 535 52.97 0.49 3.59
N LEU A 536 53.76 0.58 4.68
CA LEU A 536 53.47 0.91 6.07
C LEU A 536 53.10 2.37 6.39
N SER A 537 52.33 2.56 7.47
CA SER A 537 52.63 3.59 8.48
C SER A 537 52.14 3.16 9.88
N SER A 538 52.96 3.40 10.91
CA SER A 538 52.66 3.19 12.34
C SER A 538 52.39 4.55 13.01
N VAL A 539 51.88 4.71 14.24
CA VAL A 539 52.07 3.98 15.51
C VAL A 539 50.76 4.04 16.38
N PRO A 540 50.67 3.65 17.68
CA PRO A 540 49.46 3.00 18.21
C PRO A 540 48.69 3.82 19.27
N SER A 541 47.59 3.26 19.79
CA SER A 541 47.36 3.12 21.25
C SER A 541 46.30 2.05 21.55
N GLU A 542 46.39 1.42 22.72
CA GLU A 542 45.47 0.37 23.18
C GLU A 542 44.18 0.96 23.77
N ILE A 543 43.04 0.32 23.51
CA ILE A 543 41.88 0.37 24.42
C ILE A 543 41.39 -1.07 24.64
N PHE A 544 41.51 -1.55 25.88
CA PHE A 544 40.87 -2.79 26.30
C PHE A 544 39.36 -2.57 26.40
N LEU A 545 38.57 -3.30 25.59
CA LEU A 545 37.16 -3.54 25.86
C LEU A 545 36.99 -4.96 26.39
N THR A 546 36.87 -5.08 27.71
CA THR A 546 36.54 -6.34 28.39
C THR A 546 35.10 -6.73 28.09
N SER A 547 34.90 -7.96 27.61
CA SER A 547 33.56 -8.53 27.43
C SER A 547 32.75 -8.48 28.73
N PRO A 548 31.45 -8.13 28.70
CA PRO A 548 30.59 -8.28 29.87
C PRO A 548 30.42 -9.78 30.21
N PRO A 549 30.28 -10.14 31.50
CA PRO A 549 30.17 -11.53 31.91
C PRO A 549 28.83 -12.14 31.52
N SER A 550 28.86 -13.44 31.19
CA SER A 550 27.67 -14.28 31.05
C SER A 550 26.85 -14.26 32.35
N ILE A 551 25.55 -13.99 32.26
CA ILE A 551 24.63 -14.24 33.38
C ILE A 551 24.12 -15.67 33.24
N GLU A 552 24.53 -16.54 34.15
CA GLU A 552 23.92 -17.85 34.34
C GLU A 552 22.51 -17.64 34.92
N MET A 553 21.48 -18.22 34.28
CA MET A 553 20.14 -18.28 34.85
C MET A 553 19.97 -19.62 35.56
N GLU A 554 19.78 -19.60 36.87
CA GLU A 554 19.49 -20.81 37.66
C GLU A 554 18.07 -21.31 37.34
N GLU A 555 17.93 -22.59 36.98
CA GLU A 555 16.63 -23.26 36.89
C GLU A 555 16.11 -23.62 38.30
N GLU A 556 15.09 -22.91 38.80
CA GLU A 556 14.49 -23.22 40.10
C GLU A 556 13.43 -24.35 40.00
N GLU A 557 13.77 -25.56 40.47
CA GLU A 557 12.83 -26.71 40.54
C GLU A 557 11.67 -26.48 41.52
N ILE A 558 10.52 -25.98 41.05
CA ILE A 558 9.30 -25.89 41.87
C ILE A 558 8.50 -27.21 41.84
N SER A 559 8.87 -28.12 42.74
CA SER A 559 8.21 -29.43 42.94
C SER A 559 6.84 -29.32 43.64
N GLY A 560 5.74 -29.27 42.87
CA GLY A 560 4.37 -29.08 43.38
C GLY A 560 3.45 -30.32 43.34
N LYS A 561 3.32 -31.07 44.44
CA LYS A 561 2.42 -32.26 44.52
C LYS A 561 1.00 -31.95 45.03
N GLY A 562 -0.01 -32.14 44.19
CA GLY A 562 -1.42 -32.31 44.61
C GLY A 562 -2.44 -31.73 43.62
N LYS A 563 -3.71 -32.16 43.60
CA LYS A 563 -4.38 -33.24 44.35
C LYS A 563 -5.64 -33.66 43.56
N LYS A 564 -5.88 -34.96 43.38
CA LYS A 564 -7.12 -35.44 42.70
C LYS A 564 -8.35 -35.10 43.53
N SER A 565 -9.36 -34.46 42.93
CA SER A 565 -10.74 -34.58 43.39
C SER A 565 -11.70 -34.64 42.19
N SER A 566 -12.46 -35.72 42.10
CA SER A 566 -13.51 -35.89 41.11
C SER A 566 -14.86 -35.49 41.72
N LYS A 567 -15.73 -34.82 40.96
CA LYS A 567 -17.13 -34.64 41.39
C LYS A 567 -18.11 -34.77 40.23
N LYS A 568 -18.99 -35.77 40.38
CA LYS A 568 -19.97 -36.23 39.39
C LYS A 568 -21.29 -35.48 39.61
N GLY A 569 -21.69 -34.62 38.67
CA GLY A 569 -22.86 -33.75 38.79
C GLY A 569 -23.98 -34.06 37.81
N LYS A 570 -24.80 -35.09 38.08
CA LYS A 570 -26.02 -35.37 37.30
C LYS A 570 -27.24 -34.69 37.95
N LYS A 571 -27.99 -33.88 37.21
CA LYS A 571 -29.38 -33.53 37.58
C LYS A 571 -30.25 -33.16 36.39
N GLU A 572 -31.42 -33.78 36.32
CA GLU A 572 -32.52 -33.42 35.43
C GLU A 572 -33.43 -32.40 36.14
N SER A 573 -34.05 -31.47 35.42
CA SER A 573 -35.36 -30.92 35.85
C SER A 573 -36.17 -30.40 34.65
N LYS A 574 -37.48 -30.67 34.70
CA LYS A 574 -38.43 -30.49 33.59
C LYS A 574 -38.94 -29.05 33.51
N GLY A 575 -38.91 -28.49 32.30
CA GLY A 575 -40.00 -27.79 31.59
C GLY A 575 -40.96 -26.83 32.30
N SER A 576 -41.21 -25.71 31.63
CA SER A 576 -42.47 -24.94 31.70
C SER A 576 -42.99 -24.66 30.28
N LYS A 577 -44.20 -24.10 30.13
CA LYS A 577 -44.96 -24.07 28.87
C LYS A 577 -45.76 -22.77 28.69
N THR A 578 -46.17 -22.53 27.44
CA THR A 578 -47.24 -21.61 26.99
C THR A 578 -47.09 -20.10 27.21
N GLY A 579 -47.18 -19.35 26.10
CA GLY A 579 -47.32 -17.89 26.05
C GLY A 579 -47.71 -17.44 24.63
N LYS A 580 -48.98 -17.60 24.24
CA LYS A 580 -49.51 -17.18 22.93
C LYS A 580 -50.17 -15.80 23.03
N SER A 581 -49.79 -14.87 22.16
CA SER A 581 -50.69 -13.78 21.72
C SER A 581 -50.23 -13.15 20.41
N SER A 582 -51.09 -13.24 19.38
CA SER A 582 -51.06 -12.39 18.19
C SER A 582 -52.47 -11.85 17.97
N PRO A 583 -52.62 -10.61 17.50
CA PRO A 583 -53.48 -10.33 16.34
C PRO A 583 -52.80 -9.32 15.40
N SER A 584 -52.44 -9.69 14.17
CA SER A 584 -53.29 -9.58 12.97
C SER A 584 -53.64 -8.15 12.52
N GLY A 585 -53.03 -7.71 11.41
CA GLY A 585 -53.47 -6.58 10.59
C GLY A 585 -53.33 -6.94 9.11
N LYS A 586 -54.33 -6.63 8.27
CA LYS A 586 -54.40 -7.10 6.87
C LYS A 586 -54.80 -5.98 5.89
N GLY A 587 -53.96 -5.75 4.87
CA GLY A 587 -54.29 -4.98 3.66
C GLY A 587 -54.22 -3.44 3.81
N SER A 588 -54.34 -2.66 2.73
CA SER A 588 -54.48 -3.04 1.31
C SER A 588 -54.22 -1.84 0.36
N LYS A 589 -54.12 -2.12 -0.96
CA LYS A 589 -54.30 -1.20 -2.12
C LYS A 589 -53.27 -0.10 -2.42
N THR A 590 -52.42 -0.40 -3.41
CA THR A 590 -52.34 0.29 -4.73
C THR A 590 -52.61 1.80 -4.83
N GLY A 591 -51.64 2.55 -5.40
CA GLY A 591 -51.88 3.88 -5.99
C GLY A 591 -50.85 4.26 -7.07
N LYS A 592 -51.28 4.39 -8.34
CA LYS A 592 -50.52 5.07 -9.42
C LYS A 592 -51.07 6.49 -9.56
N GLY A 593 -50.23 7.53 -9.69
CA GLY A 593 -50.76 8.91 -9.79
C GLY A 593 -49.78 10.06 -10.06
N SER A 594 -49.34 10.19 -11.32
CA SER A 594 -49.24 11.45 -12.10
C SER A 594 -48.75 12.80 -11.48
N LYS A 595 -47.60 13.25 -11.99
CA LYS A 595 -47.33 14.57 -12.61
C LYS A 595 -47.62 15.91 -11.87
N SER A 596 -46.54 16.72 -11.84
CA SER A 596 -46.48 18.17 -12.12
C SER A 596 -46.99 19.21 -11.10
N GLY A 597 -46.13 20.19 -10.78
CA GLY A 597 -46.45 21.41 -10.04
C GLY A 597 -45.40 22.50 -10.29
N LYS A 598 -45.81 23.71 -10.72
CA LYS A 598 -44.92 24.81 -11.12
C LYS A 598 -44.71 25.84 -10.00
N LYS A 599 -43.44 26.21 -9.79
CA LYS A 599 -42.88 27.59 -9.64
C LYS A 599 -43.47 28.57 -8.59
N SER A 600 -42.60 29.51 -8.20
CA SER A 600 -42.86 30.74 -7.42
C SER A 600 -42.86 30.56 -5.88
N LYS A 601 -42.54 31.59 -5.08
CA LYS A 601 -42.30 33.01 -5.42
C LYS A 601 -41.26 33.66 -4.50
N SER A 602 -40.64 34.75 -4.95
CA SER A 602 -39.75 35.58 -4.15
C SER A 602 -40.49 36.34 -3.04
N GLY A 603 -39.85 36.46 -1.87
CA GLY A 603 -40.21 37.38 -0.78
C GLY A 603 -39.00 38.18 -0.35
N LYS A 604 -39.12 39.52 -0.28
CA LYS A 604 -38.01 40.45 0.00
C LYS A 604 -38.50 41.61 0.86
N GLY A 605 -37.86 41.87 2.00
CA GLY A 605 -38.05 43.09 2.80
C GLY A 605 -38.03 42.86 4.32
N GLY A 606 -37.53 43.84 5.07
CA GLY A 606 -37.55 43.85 6.54
C GLY A 606 -36.27 44.41 7.17
N LYS A 607 -36.17 45.74 7.33
CA LYS A 607 -35.25 46.39 8.30
C LYS A 607 -36.02 46.61 9.61
N GLY A 608 -35.36 46.61 10.77
CA GLY A 608 -36.01 46.99 12.04
C GLY A 608 -35.16 46.93 13.31
N SER A 609 -34.38 47.99 13.56
CA SER A 609 -34.08 48.63 14.87
C SER A 609 -34.13 47.83 16.20
N GLU A 610 -32.99 47.89 16.91
CA GLU A 610 -32.86 48.31 18.33
C GLU A 610 -33.69 47.63 19.45
N GLY A 611 -33.03 46.72 20.17
CA GLY A 611 -32.47 47.05 21.50
C GLY A 611 -33.40 47.15 22.73
N GLN A 612 -33.09 46.37 23.78
CA GLN A 612 -33.30 46.78 25.17
C GLN A 612 -32.33 46.06 26.14
N HIS A 613 -31.76 46.81 27.08
CA HIS A 613 -31.03 46.26 28.23
C HIS A 613 -32.02 45.71 29.28
N THR A 614 -31.62 44.70 30.04
CA THR A 614 -32.08 44.50 31.42
C THR A 614 -30.97 43.87 32.25
N GLU A 615 -30.71 44.41 33.43
CA GLU A 615 -29.63 44.00 34.34
C GLU A 615 -30.15 43.12 35.51
N LEU A 616 -29.19 42.68 36.34
CA LEU A 616 -29.34 42.20 37.73
C LEU A 616 -29.78 40.74 37.95
N PRO A 617 -29.34 40.09 39.06
CA PRO A 617 -28.08 40.31 39.79
C PRO A 617 -27.33 38.99 40.12
N ALA A 618 -26.05 39.14 40.49
CA ALA A 618 -25.27 38.04 41.07
C ALA A 618 -25.66 37.77 42.54
N LEU A 619 -25.48 36.52 42.99
CA LEU A 619 -25.52 36.15 44.40
C LEU A 619 -24.46 35.08 44.68
N ALA A 620 -23.47 35.42 45.49
CA ALA A 620 -22.42 34.51 45.94
C ALA A 620 -22.75 33.98 47.34
N ILE A 621 -22.47 32.69 47.59
CA ILE A 621 -22.50 32.09 48.93
C ILE A 621 -21.20 31.31 49.13
N THR A 622 -20.44 31.69 50.15
CA THR A 622 -19.26 30.97 50.64
C THR A 622 -19.59 30.27 51.94
N MET A 623 -19.22 28.98 52.08
CA MET A 623 -18.85 28.35 53.35
C MET A 623 -17.91 27.16 53.08
N SER A 624 -17.03 26.88 54.04
CA SER A 624 -16.05 25.79 54.02
C SER A 624 -16.19 24.96 55.34
N PRO A 625 -15.24 24.09 55.75
CA PRO A 625 -15.21 22.69 55.30
C PRO A 625 -15.16 21.67 56.47
N THR A 626 -15.58 20.41 56.24
CA THR A 626 -15.25 19.25 57.12
C THR A 626 -15.49 17.91 56.43
N GLY A 627 -14.67 16.89 56.76
CA GLY A 627 -15.13 15.49 56.81
C GLY A 627 -14.65 14.50 55.73
N LEU A 628 -13.47 13.92 55.94
CA LEU A 628 -13.16 12.54 55.54
C LEU A 628 -13.95 11.55 56.46
N PRO A 629 -14.15 10.24 56.13
CA PRO A 629 -13.21 9.41 55.35
C PRO A 629 -13.78 8.31 54.39
N SER A 630 -12.85 7.77 53.59
CA SER A 630 -12.70 6.36 53.16
C SER A 630 -13.91 5.54 52.64
N SER A 631 -13.88 5.22 51.34
CA SER A 631 -13.86 3.81 50.87
C SER A 631 -13.52 3.71 49.37
N SER A 632 -12.44 3.01 49.02
CA SER A 632 -12.17 2.56 47.65
C SER A 632 -13.12 1.40 47.26
N PRO A 633 -13.31 1.09 45.96
CA PRO A 633 -12.46 0.04 45.40
C PRO A 633 -12.03 0.23 43.93
N SER A 634 -10.87 -0.37 43.61
CA SER A 634 -10.42 -0.89 42.30
C SER A 634 -10.98 -0.30 41.00
N THR A 635 -10.13 0.46 40.28
CA THR A 635 -10.08 0.36 38.81
C THR A 635 -9.34 -0.92 38.40
N THR A 636 -9.74 -1.51 37.28
CA THR A 636 -9.13 -2.73 36.71
C THR A 636 -7.82 -2.39 35.99
N ILE A 637 -6.89 -3.34 35.96
CA ILE A 637 -5.64 -3.25 35.21
C ILE A 637 -5.94 -3.49 33.72
N GLU A 638 -5.60 -2.55 32.85
CA GLU A 638 -5.41 -2.82 31.42
C GLU A 638 -4.10 -3.61 31.24
N GLN A 639 -4.21 -4.78 30.63
CA GLN A 639 -3.09 -5.68 30.36
C GLN A 639 -3.13 -6.09 28.89
N GLU A 640 -2.65 -5.21 28.02
CA GLU A 640 -2.52 -5.52 26.60
C GLU A 640 -1.22 -6.28 26.28
N ARG A 641 -1.21 -6.91 25.10
CA ARG A 641 -0.27 -7.98 24.73
C ARG A 641 0.89 -7.45 23.90
N SER A 642 2.00 -8.19 23.93
CA SER A 642 3.14 -8.00 23.03
C SER A 642 3.14 -9.03 21.91
N THR A 643 3.03 -8.58 20.65
CA THR A 643 3.28 -9.38 19.45
C THR A 643 3.84 -8.51 18.32
N ASN A 644 4.56 -9.14 17.40
CA ASN A 644 5.30 -8.57 16.27
C ASN A 644 6.36 -7.49 16.60
N LEU A 645 7.62 -7.75 16.20
CA LEU A 645 8.80 -6.94 16.54
C LEU A 645 9.62 -6.48 15.32
N GLY A 646 9.08 -6.66 14.10
CA GLY A 646 9.62 -6.12 12.84
C GLY A 646 9.08 -4.72 12.56
N LEU A 647 8.08 -4.61 11.67
CA LEU A 647 7.43 -3.32 11.35
C LEU A 647 6.93 -2.59 12.59
N THR A 648 6.38 -3.29 13.60
CA THR A 648 5.95 -2.65 14.86
C THR A 648 7.12 -1.99 15.61
N ARG A 649 8.37 -2.46 15.46
CA ARG A 649 9.54 -1.74 15.99
C ARG A 649 9.92 -0.52 15.16
N GLN A 650 9.69 -0.52 13.84
CA GLN A 650 9.83 0.70 13.03
C GLN A 650 8.73 1.72 13.39
N ILE A 651 7.48 1.30 13.57
CA ILE A 651 6.33 2.19 13.87
C ILE A 651 6.37 2.70 15.33
N VAL A 652 6.65 1.85 16.32
CA VAL A 652 6.95 2.31 17.70
C VAL A 652 8.25 3.12 17.72
N GLY A 653 9.21 2.74 16.86
CA GLY A 653 10.40 3.51 16.54
C GLY A 653 10.06 4.94 16.09
N ARG A 654 9.08 5.15 15.20
CA ARG A 654 8.62 6.50 14.80
C ARG A 654 8.11 7.32 15.98
N ARG A 655 7.35 6.72 16.92
CA ARG A 655 6.92 7.44 18.14
C ARG A 655 8.10 7.80 19.06
N GLN A 656 9.11 6.94 19.14
CA GLN A 656 10.37 7.26 19.84
C GLN A 656 11.28 8.19 19.04
N TRP A 657 11.15 8.27 17.72
CA TRP A 657 11.94 9.11 16.82
C TRP A 657 11.41 10.54 16.71
N ARG A 658 10.08 10.74 16.62
CA ARG A 658 9.47 12.07 16.81
C ARG A 658 9.90 12.67 18.15
N LYS A 659 10.00 11.83 19.20
CA LYS A 659 10.60 12.23 20.48
C LYS A 659 12.12 12.44 20.42
N PHE A 660 12.90 11.59 19.74
CA PHE A 660 14.34 11.76 19.59
C PHE A 660 14.70 13.06 18.87
N LEU A 661 13.95 13.46 17.83
CA LEU A 661 14.13 14.74 17.15
C LEU A 661 13.86 15.93 18.10
N GLN A 662 12.83 15.84 18.94
CA GLN A 662 12.60 16.81 20.02
C GLN A 662 13.74 16.82 21.06
N ASP A 663 14.19 15.64 21.51
CA ASP A 663 15.28 15.46 22.47
C ASP A 663 16.66 15.89 21.88
N VAL A 664 16.84 15.93 20.55
CA VAL A 664 18.04 16.40 19.86
C VAL A 664 18.01 17.91 19.65
N ALA A 665 16.88 18.47 19.20
CA ALA A 665 16.69 19.92 19.12
C ALA A 665 16.92 20.59 20.48
N GLN A 666 16.49 19.95 21.57
CA GLN A 666 16.73 20.41 22.96
C GLN A 666 18.18 20.18 23.47
N ARG A 667 19.05 19.47 22.73
CA ARG A 667 20.43 19.19 23.16
C ARG A 667 21.47 20.12 22.55
N ASP A 668 21.31 20.55 21.30
CA ASP A 668 22.24 21.53 20.70
C ASP A 668 22.25 22.84 21.52
N ASP A 669 21.06 23.28 21.95
CA ASP A 669 20.79 24.41 22.86
C ASP A 669 21.45 24.27 24.27
N SER A 670 21.91 23.07 24.64
CA SER A 670 22.61 22.80 25.90
C SER A 670 24.14 22.80 25.79
N SER A 671 24.69 23.10 24.61
CA SER A 671 26.12 23.01 24.29
C SER A 671 26.78 24.31 23.79
N ARG A 672 26.03 25.43 23.81
CA ARG A 672 26.49 26.80 23.52
C ARG A 672 26.45 27.69 24.76
#